data_AF-A0A7Z1R1Z8-F1
#
_entry.id   AF-A0A7Z1R1Z8-F1
#
_cell.length_a   1.000
_cell.length_b   1.000
_cell.length_c   1.000
_cell.angle_alpha   90.00
_cell.angle_beta   90.00
_cell.angle_gamma   90.00
#
_symmetry.space_group_name_H-M   'P 1'
#
loop_
_entity.id
_entity.type
_entity.pdbx_description
1 polymer ?
#
loop_
_entity_poly.entity_id
_entity_poly.type
_entity_poly.pdbx_seq_one_letter_code
_entity_poly.pdbx_strand_id
1 'polypeptide(L)'
;MRSPVSWLLLCGLAFPAGAAAQARVEVVLDASQGMWTALDAGRPRFVAARLALLSWLLERSGDPDLELGLRLLGGGLPGGEQDPCAGATLAVQPGPPDAAAWRAALDAVRPAGARPLLLAVAAAAADLGEGKGLRRIVLVTAGEETCFGDEQAAVAALASGVELRVVGVGLADDAVKRFGSVAPSRNATSTATLLAALRWAVEDLVTVGAGDASVQFRLAGAPSPAAATLIHAITAERRELTTSGEYFVGTAPAGLYGLELVGVDAEPVRLDEIAVPAMDGLDLALKLPVPPLADLEVIPARPVAGGPVFIGAGGVGSGLYQVSLAAGDEPAPAWVDAGTALGPAGLVELRAPDEPGSLEVRLHELLAGGSSRVVARAAIETTAPEVTLAPPAEVLPFEPLPVSWTGPDNPGDHLSLVKPGMPSAAASACAPTSGGSPAALVAPGEEGPWEVRYVSGLSERTLARSSVEVTSVIVTLEAPSEVAAGSRFEVDWEGPARPADYLAMASEGAADADYVSLHLTSQGSPARFDAPWDPGNYEIRYIEGDRNRVRRRATVAVVLAAASLKAPPRVRAGTRFDVRWTGPDRPGDYLAIAARDAGPREHDDWCFTSAGSPASLAAPFETGDYELRYVSGADQQVLAALPIEVR
;
A
#
# COMPACT_ATOMS: atom_id res chain seq x y z
N MET A 1 60.33 -78.80 -16.16
CA MET A 1 60.55 -77.36 -16.38
C MET A 1 59.23 -76.64 -16.16
N ARG A 2 59.06 -76.00 -15.00
CA ARG A 2 57.87 -75.23 -14.61
C ARG A 2 58.37 -73.86 -14.17
N SER A 3 58.02 -72.80 -14.91
CA SER A 3 58.23 -71.40 -14.49
C SER A 3 57.02 -70.92 -13.69
N PRO A 4 57.21 -70.16 -12.59
CA PRO A 4 56.13 -69.44 -11.94
C PRO A 4 55.95 -68.05 -12.58
N VAL A 5 54.71 -67.69 -12.89
CA VAL A 5 54.30 -66.35 -13.32
C VAL A 5 53.98 -65.54 -12.07
N SER A 6 54.73 -64.46 -11.83
CA SER A 6 54.47 -63.47 -10.78
C SER A 6 53.19 -62.70 -11.06
N TRP A 7 52.29 -62.65 -10.08
CA TRP A 7 51.13 -61.75 -10.07
C TRP A 7 51.54 -60.43 -9.40
N LEU A 8 51.56 -59.35 -10.18
CA LEU A 8 51.66 -57.98 -9.69
C LEU A 8 50.25 -57.49 -9.30
N LEU A 9 50.01 -57.34 -7.99
CA LEU A 9 48.86 -56.63 -7.44
C LEU A 9 49.03 -55.13 -7.70
N LEU A 10 48.23 -54.57 -8.61
CA LEU A 10 48.01 -53.12 -8.70
C LEU A 10 47.00 -52.71 -7.62
N CYS A 11 47.47 -52.05 -6.55
CA CYS A 11 46.60 -51.29 -5.66
C CYS A 11 46.12 -50.03 -6.39
N GLY A 12 44.90 -50.06 -6.91
CA GLY A 12 44.20 -48.86 -7.34
C GLY A 12 43.87 -47.97 -6.14
N LEU A 13 44.50 -46.80 -6.07
CA LEU A 13 44.09 -45.71 -5.19
C LEU A 13 42.70 -45.23 -5.63
N ALA A 14 41.67 -45.64 -4.90
CA ALA A 14 40.35 -45.01 -5.00
C ALA A 14 40.47 -43.61 -4.40
N PHE A 15 40.46 -42.59 -5.25
CA PHE A 15 40.22 -41.22 -4.80
C PHE A 15 38.80 -41.16 -4.23
N PRO A 16 38.58 -40.61 -3.03
CA PRO A 16 37.22 -40.30 -2.58
C PRO A 16 36.71 -39.21 -3.53
N ALA A 17 35.69 -39.54 -4.32
CA ALA A 17 34.88 -38.51 -4.96
C ALA A 17 34.25 -37.71 -3.81
N GLY A 18 34.72 -36.48 -3.58
CA GLY A 18 34.05 -35.57 -2.67
C GLY A 18 32.63 -35.36 -3.20
N ALA A 19 31.61 -35.68 -2.39
CA ALA A 19 30.24 -35.35 -2.71
C ALA A 19 30.17 -33.84 -2.99
N ALA A 20 29.74 -33.46 -4.20
CA ALA A 20 29.51 -32.07 -4.53
C ALA A 20 28.48 -31.51 -3.55
N ALA A 21 28.65 -30.26 -3.11
CA ALA A 21 27.69 -29.63 -2.23
C ALA A 21 26.39 -29.38 -3.01
N GLN A 22 25.31 -30.00 -2.57
CA GLN A 22 24.00 -29.94 -3.22
C GLN A 22 23.51 -28.48 -3.30
N ALA A 23 23.08 -28.05 -4.48
CA ALA A 23 22.49 -26.73 -4.67
C ALA A 23 21.05 -26.73 -4.17
N ARG A 24 20.65 -25.71 -3.43
CA ARG A 24 19.31 -25.56 -2.88
C ARG A 24 18.67 -24.30 -3.43
N VAL A 25 17.53 -24.45 -4.07
CA VAL A 25 16.77 -23.33 -4.61
C VAL A 25 15.34 -23.38 -4.09
N GLU A 26 14.88 -22.29 -3.49
CA GLU A 26 13.48 -22.11 -3.14
C GLU A 26 12.85 -21.07 -4.05
N VAL A 27 11.81 -21.47 -4.78
CA VAL A 27 10.98 -20.53 -5.54
C VAL A 27 9.94 -19.95 -4.60
N VAL A 28 9.94 -18.64 -4.47
CA VAL A 28 8.92 -17.89 -3.76
C VAL A 28 7.97 -17.31 -4.81
N LEU A 29 6.79 -17.89 -4.94
CA LEU A 29 5.77 -17.52 -5.91
C LEU A 29 4.74 -16.59 -5.30
N ASP A 30 4.54 -15.45 -5.96
CA ASP A 30 3.40 -14.56 -5.77
C ASP A 30 2.08 -15.29 -6.01
N ALA A 31 1.31 -15.41 -4.95
CA ALA A 31 -0.07 -15.88 -4.95
C ALA A 31 -1.02 -14.79 -4.42
N SER A 32 -0.65 -13.52 -4.56
CA SER A 32 -1.46 -12.35 -4.22
C SER A 32 -2.47 -12.00 -5.32
N GLN A 33 -3.33 -11.04 -5.02
CA GLN A 33 -4.37 -10.54 -5.93
C GLN A 33 -3.81 -10.11 -7.30
N GLY A 34 -2.64 -9.47 -7.34
CA GLY A 34 -2.03 -8.96 -8.57
C GLY A 34 -1.73 -10.02 -9.64
N MET A 35 -1.80 -11.31 -9.28
CA MET A 35 -1.60 -12.44 -10.19
C MET A 35 -2.85 -12.78 -11.04
N TRP A 36 -4.00 -12.15 -10.76
CA TRP A 36 -5.19 -12.21 -11.63
C TRP A 36 -5.08 -11.34 -12.88
N THR A 37 -4.23 -10.32 -12.86
CA THR A 37 -4.07 -9.40 -13.99
C THR A 37 -3.55 -10.14 -15.22
N ALA A 38 -4.01 -9.76 -16.41
CA ALA A 38 -3.53 -10.28 -17.68
C ALA A 38 -2.10 -9.78 -18.02
N LEU A 39 -1.32 -10.64 -18.67
CA LEU A 39 -0.12 -10.27 -19.41
C LEU A 39 -0.48 -9.75 -20.81
N ASP A 40 0.51 -9.32 -21.60
CA ASP A 40 0.31 -8.68 -22.93
C ASP A 40 -0.58 -9.49 -23.90
N ALA A 41 -0.56 -10.82 -23.78
CA ALA A 41 -1.34 -11.74 -24.61
C ALA A 41 -2.71 -12.12 -24.00
N GLY A 42 -3.20 -11.40 -22.98
CA GLY A 42 -4.49 -11.65 -22.33
C GLY A 42 -4.49 -12.75 -21.25
N ARG A 43 -3.45 -13.60 -21.23
CA ARG A 43 -3.29 -14.67 -20.24
C ARG A 43 -3.03 -14.12 -18.82
N PRO A 44 -3.76 -14.55 -17.79
CA PRO A 44 -3.49 -14.11 -16.42
C PRO A 44 -2.10 -14.54 -15.92
N ARG A 45 -1.47 -13.68 -15.12
CA ARG A 45 -0.10 -13.85 -14.64
C ARG A 45 0.12 -15.16 -13.90
N PHE A 46 -0.83 -15.56 -13.04
CA PHE A 46 -0.76 -16.85 -12.34
C PHE A 46 -0.70 -18.04 -13.30
N VAL A 47 -1.53 -18.03 -14.35
CA VAL A 47 -1.59 -19.11 -15.34
C VAL A 47 -0.27 -19.23 -16.10
N ALA A 48 0.31 -18.10 -16.49
CA ALA A 48 1.63 -18.08 -17.10
C ALA A 48 2.71 -18.61 -16.14
N ALA A 49 2.68 -18.21 -14.86
CA ALA A 49 3.62 -18.68 -13.85
C ALA A 49 3.52 -20.17 -13.59
N ARG A 50 2.30 -20.71 -13.43
CA ARG A 50 2.04 -22.14 -13.27
C ARG A 50 2.65 -22.95 -14.42
N LEU A 51 2.33 -22.61 -15.67
CA LEU A 51 2.82 -23.34 -16.84
C LEU A 51 4.34 -23.26 -17.00
N ALA A 52 4.92 -22.07 -16.76
CA ALA A 52 6.36 -21.86 -16.83
C ALA A 52 7.11 -22.62 -15.73
N LEU A 53 6.62 -22.59 -14.49
CA LEU A 53 7.23 -23.30 -13.36
C LEU A 53 7.16 -24.82 -13.54
N LEU A 54 6.01 -25.36 -13.97
CA LEU A 54 5.88 -26.79 -14.24
C LEU A 54 6.82 -27.24 -15.37
N SER A 55 6.92 -26.47 -16.46
CA SER A 55 7.85 -26.80 -17.55
C SER A 55 9.31 -26.72 -17.09
N TRP A 56 9.66 -25.65 -16.35
CA TRP A 56 11.01 -25.43 -15.79
C TRP A 56 11.42 -26.52 -14.80
N LEU A 57 10.48 -27.03 -14.01
CA LEU A 57 10.71 -28.12 -13.07
C LEU A 57 10.95 -29.45 -13.79
N LEU A 58 10.23 -29.71 -14.89
CA LEU A 58 10.43 -30.90 -15.70
C LEU A 58 11.81 -30.92 -16.37
N GLU A 59 12.33 -29.76 -16.78
CA GLU A 59 13.73 -29.61 -17.26
C GLU A 59 14.79 -29.98 -16.22
N ARG A 60 14.41 -30.04 -14.93
CA ARG A 60 15.29 -30.33 -13.79
C ARG A 60 14.99 -31.66 -13.12
N SER A 61 13.97 -32.37 -13.59
CA SER A 61 13.58 -33.65 -13.03
C SER A 61 14.73 -34.67 -13.12
N GLY A 62 15.00 -35.33 -11.99
CA GLY A 62 16.07 -36.33 -11.90
C GLY A 62 17.48 -35.78 -11.69
N ASP A 63 17.67 -34.47 -11.49
CA ASP A 63 18.95 -33.90 -11.07
C ASP A 63 19.25 -34.25 -9.60
N PRO A 64 20.26 -35.11 -9.31
CA PRO A 64 20.54 -35.54 -7.95
C PRO A 64 21.25 -34.47 -7.11
N ASP A 65 21.86 -33.46 -7.74
CA ASP A 65 22.66 -32.43 -7.08
C ASP A 65 21.87 -31.14 -6.83
N LEU A 66 20.55 -31.17 -7.07
CA LEU A 66 19.64 -30.04 -6.91
C LEU A 66 18.49 -30.37 -5.95
N GLU A 67 18.23 -29.47 -5.01
CA GLU A 67 17.02 -29.45 -4.19
C GLU A 67 16.16 -28.24 -4.56
N LEU A 68 14.86 -28.46 -4.80
CA LEU A 68 13.89 -27.44 -5.17
C LEU A 68 12.73 -27.37 -4.17
N GLY A 69 12.51 -26.20 -3.60
CA GLY A 69 11.36 -25.88 -2.74
C GLY A 69 10.41 -24.89 -3.42
N LEU A 70 9.14 -24.89 -3.01
CA LEU A 70 8.12 -23.93 -3.44
C LEU A 70 7.45 -23.32 -2.21
N ARG A 71 7.52 -22.00 -2.11
CA ARG A 71 6.81 -21.18 -1.14
C ARG A 71 5.83 -20.27 -1.86
N LEU A 72 4.63 -20.16 -1.29
CA LEU A 72 3.57 -19.28 -1.77
C LEU A 72 3.50 -18.07 -0.84
N LEU A 73 3.59 -16.87 -1.39
CA LEU A 73 3.35 -15.63 -0.66
C LEU A 73 1.91 -15.16 -0.91
N GLY A 74 1.19 -14.80 0.15
CA GLY A 74 -0.23 -14.42 0.09
C GLY A 74 -1.19 -15.57 0.45
N GLY A 75 -2.46 -15.21 0.68
CA GLY A 75 -3.52 -16.08 1.22
C GLY A 75 -4.11 -17.09 0.21
N GLY A 76 -3.30 -17.55 -0.74
CA GLY A 76 -3.75 -18.30 -1.91
C GLY A 76 -4.21 -19.74 -1.66
N LEU A 77 -4.27 -20.20 -0.41
CA LEU A 77 -4.74 -21.53 -0.05
C LEU A 77 -6.12 -21.48 0.62
N PRO A 78 -7.03 -22.43 0.33
CA PRO A 78 -8.31 -22.53 1.02
C PRO A 78 -8.13 -22.61 2.55
N GLY A 79 -8.81 -21.75 3.31
CA GLY A 79 -8.72 -21.72 4.77
C GLY A 79 -7.47 -21.04 5.34
N GLY A 80 -6.79 -20.22 4.53
CA GLY A 80 -5.61 -19.45 4.92
C GLY A 80 -5.81 -18.48 6.09
N GLU A 81 -4.69 -17.94 6.56
CA GLU A 81 -4.58 -17.06 7.72
C GLU A 81 -5.48 -15.80 7.59
N GLN A 82 -6.13 -15.40 8.70
CA GLN A 82 -7.07 -14.27 8.69
C GLN A 82 -6.38 -12.92 8.44
N ASP A 83 -5.08 -12.83 8.76
CA ASP A 83 -4.24 -11.68 8.45
C ASP A 83 -3.57 -11.88 7.08
N PRO A 84 -3.93 -11.08 6.05
CA PRO A 84 -3.34 -11.16 4.72
C PRO A 84 -1.82 -10.94 4.70
N CYS A 85 -1.25 -10.31 5.72
CA CYS A 85 0.17 -9.99 5.82
C CYS A 85 1.00 -10.99 6.64
N ALA A 86 0.35 -11.96 7.29
CA ALA A 86 1.03 -13.09 7.92
C ALA A 86 1.26 -14.26 6.93
N GLY A 87 0.59 -14.25 5.78
CA GLY A 87 0.57 -15.35 4.82
C GLY A 87 1.85 -15.55 4.03
N ALA A 88 2.70 -16.47 4.47
CA ALA A 88 3.77 -17.07 3.66
C ALA A 88 3.85 -18.58 3.95
N THR A 89 3.43 -19.41 2.99
CA THR A 89 3.29 -20.87 3.18
C THR A 89 4.35 -21.63 2.40
N LEU A 90 5.11 -22.50 3.08
CA LEU A 90 5.98 -23.46 2.42
C LEU A 90 5.14 -24.62 1.87
N ALA A 91 4.84 -24.58 0.57
CA ALA A 91 3.98 -25.55 -0.09
C ALA A 91 4.71 -26.85 -0.44
N VAL A 92 5.99 -26.75 -0.82
CA VAL A 92 6.87 -27.89 -1.07
C VAL A 92 8.20 -27.62 -0.40
N GLN A 93 8.59 -28.49 0.53
CA GLN A 93 9.90 -28.44 1.21
C GLN A 93 11.04 -28.59 0.20
N PRO A 94 12.17 -27.87 0.36
CA PRO A 94 13.35 -28.11 -0.45
C PRO A 94 13.79 -29.58 -0.39
N GLY A 95 13.84 -30.23 -1.55
CA GLY A 95 14.24 -31.62 -1.72
C GLY A 95 14.39 -31.98 -3.20
N PRO A 96 14.61 -33.25 -3.55
CA PRO A 96 14.73 -33.67 -4.95
C PRO A 96 13.54 -33.16 -5.80
N PRO A 97 13.76 -32.73 -7.05
CA PRO A 97 12.70 -32.17 -7.90
C PRO A 97 11.48 -33.09 -8.03
N ASP A 98 10.35 -32.68 -7.47
CA ASP A 98 9.08 -33.43 -7.48
C ASP A 98 8.00 -32.66 -8.25
N ALA A 99 7.86 -32.99 -9.53
CA ALA A 99 6.86 -32.39 -10.42
C ALA A 99 5.42 -32.66 -10.00
N ALA A 100 5.14 -33.79 -9.34
CA ALA A 100 3.80 -34.12 -8.90
C ALA A 100 3.39 -33.27 -7.68
N ALA A 101 4.29 -33.13 -6.71
CA ALA A 101 4.07 -32.28 -5.53
C ALA A 101 3.87 -30.81 -5.91
N TRP A 102 4.70 -30.27 -6.81
CA TRP A 102 4.56 -28.89 -7.28
C TRP A 102 3.27 -28.66 -8.05
N ARG A 103 2.86 -29.61 -8.91
CA ARG A 103 1.57 -29.51 -9.61
C ARG A 103 0.41 -29.48 -8.63
N ALA A 104 0.38 -30.40 -7.67
CA ALA A 104 -0.67 -30.42 -6.65
C ALA A 104 -0.70 -29.11 -5.84
N ALA A 105 0.46 -28.56 -5.48
CA ALA A 105 0.57 -27.30 -4.78
C ALA A 105 0.04 -26.12 -5.62
N LEU A 106 0.47 -26.01 -6.90
CA LEU A 106 0.05 -24.94 -7.80
C LEU A 106 -1.44 -25.03 -8.17
N ASP A 107 -2.00 -26.22 -8.31
CA ASP A 107 -3.42 -26.42 -8.65
C ASP A 107 -4.36 -26.02 -7.52
N ALA A 108 -3.86 -25.99 -6.28
CA ALA A 108 -4.61 -25.54 -5.11
C ALA A 108 -4.59 -24.01 -4.92
N VAL A 109 -3.78 -23.28 -5.68
CA VAL A 109 -3.61 -21.83 -5.51
C VAL A 109 -4.78 -21.07 -6.12
N ARG A 110 -5.38 -20.19 -5.32
CA ARG A 110 -6.34 -19.17 -5.75
C ARG A 110 -5.77 -17.81 -5.38
N PRO A 111 -5.17 -17.06 -6.33
CA PRO A 111 -4.42 -15.87 -5.97
C PRO A 111 -5.27 -14.85 -5.19
N ALA A 112 -4.81 -14.43 -4.00
CA ALA A 112 -5.58 -13.58 -3.10
C ALA A 112 -4.70 -12.96 -2.00
N GLY A 113 -5.21 -11.90 -1.38
CA GLY A 113 -4.54 -11.20 -0.29
C GLY A 113 -3.37 -10.32 -0.72
N ALA A 114 -2.61 -9.90 0.28
CA ALA A 114 -1.50 -8.97 0.17
C ALA A 114 -0.18 -9.66 -0.23
N ARG A 115 0.89 -8.87 -0.44
CA ARG A 115 2.23 -9.32 -0.83
C ARG A 115 3.26 -9.10 0.30
N PRO A 116 3.32 -9.97 1.33
CA PRO A 116 4.33 -9.89 2.38
C PRO A 116 5.69 -10.44 1.90
N LEU A 117 6.32 -9.74 0.94
CA LEU A 117 7.56 -10.16 0.28
C LEU A 117 8.73 -10.31 1.26
N LEU A 118 8.90 -9.37 2.19
CA LEU A 118 9.98 -9.39 3.18
C LEU A 118 9.87 -10.60 4.11
N LEU A 119 8.64 -10.92 4.55
CA LEU A 119 8.36 -12.13 5.33
C LEU A 119 8.69 -13.39 4.53
N ALA A 120 8.23 -13.47 3.28
CA ALA A 120 8.42 -14.64 2.44
C ALA A 120 9.90 -14.89 2.10
N VAL A 121 10.67 -13.83 1.83
CA VAL A 121 12.12 -13.91 1.58
C VAL A 121 12.87 -14.35 2.85
N ALA A 122 12.52 -13.79 4.01
CA ALA A 122 13.14 -14.19 5.28
C ALA A 122 12.84 -15.65 5.63
N ALA A 123 11.60 -16.11 5.40
CA ALA A 123 11.19 -17.49 5.64
C ALA A 123 11.89 -18.47 4.67
N ALA A 124 11.94 -18.16 3.38
CA ALA A 124 12.62 -18.99 2.39
C ALA A 124 14.13 -19.13 2.67
N ALA A 125 14.78 -18.07 3.14
CA ALA A 125 16.18 -18.14 3.55
C ALA A 125 16.38 -19.10 4.74
N ALA A 126 15.44 -19.13 5.69
CA ALA A 126 15.47 -20.06 6.82
C ALA A 126 15.28 -21.51 6.38
N ASP A 127 14.37 -21.76 5.43
CA ASP A 127 14.07 -23.08 4.88
C ASP A 127 15.28 -23.69 4.14
N LEU A 128 16.05 -22.87 3.43
CA LEU A 128 17.28 -23.29 2.76
C LEU A 128 18.40 -23.70 3.74
N GLY A 129 18.33 -23.23 4.99
CA GLY A 129 19.24 -23.56 6.07
C GLY A 129 20.68 -23.10 5.85
N GLU A 130 21.61 -23.67 6.63
CA GLU A 130 23.05 -23.38 6.53
C GLU A 130 23.77 -24.39 5.63
N GLY A 131 24.79 -23.94 4.88
CA GLY A 131 25.54 -24.83 4.01
C GLY A 131 26.62 -24.16 3.17
N LYS A 132 27.50 -24.98 2.58
CA LYS A 132 28.53 -24.53 1.62
C LYS A 132 28.09 -24.59 0.16
N GLY A 133 26.98 -25.27 -0.14
CA GLY A 133 26.39 -25.32 -1.48
C GLY A 133 25.68 -24.02 -1.83
N LEU A 134 25.36 -23.83 -3.11
CA LEU A 134 24.55 -22.69 -3.54
C LEU A 134 23.21 -22.72 -2.78
N ARG A 135 22.84 -21.60 -2.17
CA ARG A 135 21.50 -21.38 -1.59
C ARG A 135 20.90 -20.17 -2.29
N ARG A 136 19.77 -20.34 -2.95
CA ARG A 136 19.15 -19.26 -3.73
C ARG A 136 17.65 -19.21 -3.57
N ILE A 137 17.14 -18.00 -3.43
CA ILE A 137 15.72 -17.65 -3.53
C ILE A 137 15.47 -17.13 -4.94
N VAL A 138 14.48 -17.71 -5.63
CA VAL A 138 13.94 -17.17 -6.87
C VAL A 138 12.57 -16.58 -6.56
N LEU A 139 12.51 -15.26 -6.41
CA LEU A 139 11.27 -14.54 -6.15
C LEU A 139 10.52 -14.28 -7.46
N VAL A 140 9.40 -14.95 -7.67
CA VAL A 140 8.50 -14.74 -8.80
C VAL A 140 7.36 -13.84 -8.35
N THR A 141 7.35 -12.56 -8.75
CA THR A 141 6.41 -11.56 -8.21
C THR A 141 5.71 -10.70 -9.26
N ALA A 142 4.42 -10.43 -9.04
CA ALA A 142 3.59 -9.52 -9.85
C ALA A 142 3.57 -8.09 -9.32
N GLY A 143 4.24 -7.80 -8.20
CA GLY A 143 4.40 -6.44 -7.71
C GLY A 143 5.36 -6.29 -6.52
N GLU A 144 5.38 -5.10 -5.93
CA GLU A 144 6.17 -4.74 -4.75
C GLU A 144 5.53 -5.15 -3.42
N GLU A 145 6.21 -4.89 -2.30
CA GLU A 145 5.75 -5.16 -0.94
C GLU A 145 4.50 -4.30 -0.61
N THR A 146 3.48 -4.91 0.02
CA THR A 146 2.26 -4.18 0.43
C THR A 146 1.98 -4.26 1.93
N CYS A 147 2.72 -5.10 2.66
CA CYS A 147 2.53 -5.36 4.08
C CYS A 147 3.54 -4.66 4.97
N PHE A 148 4.54 -3.97 4.39
CA PHE A 148 5.57 -3.23 5.12
C PHE A 148 6.22 -4.08 6.23
N GLY A 149 6.58 -5.31 5.88
CA GLY A 149 7.17 -6.29 6.81
C GLY A 149 8.54 -5.87 7.36
N ASP A 150 9.13 -6.73 8.20
CA ASP A 150 10.41 -6.46 8.86
C ASP A 150 11.58 -6.48 7.85
N GLU A 151 12.01 -5.27 7.45
CA GLU A 151 13.15 -5.07 6.55
C GLU A 151 14.47 -5.58 7.15
N GLN A 152 14.67 -5.43 8.46
CA GLN A 152 15.90 -5.88 9.11
C GLN A 152 16.01 -7.41 9.09
N ALA A 153 14.90 -8.11 9.32
CA ALA A 153 14.86 -9.57 9.23
C ALA A 153 15.20 -10.06 7.83
N ALA A 154 14.61 -9.46 6.79
CA ALA A 154 14.90 -9.83 5.40
C ALA A 154 16.37 -9.56 5.01
N VAL A 155 16.92 -8.41 5.41
CA VAL A 155 18.34 -8.07 5.16
C VAL A 155 19.27 -9.04 5.89
N ALA A 156 18.99 -9.37 7.15
CA ALA A 156 19.78 -10.32 7.92
C ALA A 156 19.74 -11.73 7.30
N ALA A 157 18.57 -12.13 6.81
CA ALA A 157 18.38 -13.41 6.13
C ALA A 157 19.22 -13.52 4.84
N LEU A 158 19.24 -12.48 4.00
CA LEU A 158 20.09 -12.45 2.80
C LEU A 158 21.59 -12.38 3.13
N ALA A 159 21.95 -11.69 4.21
CA ALA A 159 23.33 -11.61 4.69
C ALA A 159 23.90 -12.96 5.18
N SER A 160 23.05 -13.99 5.38
CA SER A 160 23.49 -15.36 5.72
C SER A 160 24.19 -16.10 4.56
N GLY A 161 24.24 -15.50 3.36
CA GLY A 161 24.82 -16.10 2.16
C GLY A 161 23.82 -16.85 1.29
N VAL A 162 22.54 -16.45 1.36
CA VAL A 162 21.48 -16.84 0.44
C VAL A 162 21.39 -15.79 -0.66
N GLU A 163 21.46 -16.22 -1.92
CA GLU A 163 21.31 -15.30 -3.05
C GLU A 163 19.85 -15.06 -3.39
N LEU A 164 19.50 -13.83 -3.76
CA LEU A 164 18.18 -13.49 -4.27
C LEU A 164 18.25 -13.18 -5.76
N ARG A 165 17.36 -13.80 -6.56
CA ARG A 165 17.07 -13.37 -7.92
C ARG A 165 15.58 -13.10 -8.07
N VAL A 166 15.23 -12.04 -8.78
CA VAL A 166 13.84 -11.60 -8.94
C VAL A 166 13.38 -11.83 -10.37
N VAL A 167 12.24 -12.52 -10.50
CA VAL A 167 11.52 -12.73 -11.75
C VAL A 167 10.20 -11.97 -11.63
N GLY A 168 10.17 -10.78 -12.23
CA GLY A 168 8.95 -9.98 -12.33
C GLY A 168 7.96 -10.58 -13.32
N VAL A 169 6.68 -10.56 -12.98
CA VAL A 169 5.58 -11.04 -13.83
C VAL A 169 4.72 -9.84 -14.22
N GLY A 170 5.08 -9.18 -15.32
CA GLY A 170 4.39 -8.00 -15.83
C GLY A 170 4.52 -6.78 -14.91
N LEU A 171 5.65 -6.61 -14.22
CA LEU A 171 5.90 -5.45 -13.35
C LEU A 171 5.94 -4.13 -14.12
N ALA A 172 5.53 -3.05 -13.46
CA ALA A 172 5.71 -1.69 -13.97
C ALA A 172 7.20 -1.29 -14.00
N ASP A 173 7.56 -0.37 -14.90
CA ASP A 173 8.96 0.03 -15.13
C ASP A 173 9.66 0.58 -13.88
N ASP A 174 8.94 1.28 -13.01
CA ASP A 174 9.47 1.81 -11.76
C ASP A 174 9.71 0.69 -10.74
N ALA A 175 8.79 -0.27 -10.62
CA ALA A 175 8.99 -1.48 -9.81
C ALA A 175 10.19 -2.30 -10.30
N VAL A 176 10.36 -2.48 -11.62
CA VAL A 176 11.54 -3.17 -12.19
C VAL A 176 12.84 -2.49 -11.76
N LYS A 177 12.89 -1.14 -11.81
CA LYS A 177 14.07 -0.37 -11.39
C LYS A 177 14.37 -0.54 -9.90
N ARG A 178 13.33 -0.54 -9.04
CA ARG A 178 13.48 -0.73 -7.59
C ARG A 178 13.96 -2.14 -7.25
N PHE A 179 13.40 -3.18 -7.86
CA PHE A 179 13.93 -4.53 -7.65
C PHE A 179 15.37 -4.67 -8.14
N GLY A 180 15.71 -4.06 -9.28
CA GLY A 180 17.06 -4.07 -9.84
C GLY A 180 18.12 -3.38 -8.98
N SER A 181 17.74 -2.52 -8.03
CA SER A 181 18.70 -1.95 -7.07
C SER A 181 19.00 -2.87 -5.89
N VAL A 182 18.15 -3.88 -5.64
CA VAL A 182 18.27 -4.82 -4.52
C VAL A 182 18.89 -6.14 -4.96
N ALA A 183 18.44 -6.68 -6.09
CA ALA A 183 18.87 -7.99 -6.59
C ALA A 183 18.82 -8.03 -8.13
N PRO A 184 19.61 -8.91 -8.78
CA PRO A 184 19.45 -9.18 -10.19
C PRO A 184 17.99 -9.50 -10.52
N SER A 185 17.42 -8.82 -11.52
CA SER A 185 16.01 -8.97 -11.87
C SER A 185 15.79 -9.11 -13.38
N ARG A 186 14.76 -9.87 -13.76
CA ARG A 186 14.19 -9.91 -15.11
C ARG A 186 12.68 -9.80 -15.04
N ASN A 187 12.09 -8.97 -15.90
CA ASN A 187 10.64 -8.85 -16.02
C ASN A 187 10.15 -9.67 -17.22
N ALA A 188 9.12 -10.48 -17.02
CA ALA A 188 8.51 -11.31 -18.04
C ALA A 188 7.11 -10.80 -18.39
N THR A 189 6.78 -10.73 -19.67
CA THR A 189 5.46 -10.28 -20.17
C THR A 189 4.68 -11.39 -20.89
N SER A 190 5.20 -12.62 -20.88
CA SER A 190 4.57 -13.80 -21.48
C SER A 190 5.04 -15.09 -20.81
N THR A 191 4.31 -16.19 -20.96
CA THR A 191 4.73 -17.51 -20.44
C THR A 191 6.12 -17.94 -20.93
N ALA A 192 6.44 -17.66 -22.20
CA ALA A 192 7.73 -17.99 -22.79
C ALA A 192 8.88 -17.16 -22.21
N THR A 193 8.68 -15.85 -22.02
CA THR A 193 9.68 -14.98 -21.38
C THR A 193 9.83 -15.29 -19.89
N LEU A 194 8.77 -15.76 -19.24
CA LEU A 194 8.80 -16.21 -17.85
C LEU A 194 9.60 -17.50 -17.69
N LEU A 195 9.40 -18.49 -18.56
CA LEU A 195 10.24 -19.69 -18.61
C LEU A 195 11.71 -19.34 -18.85
N ALA A 196 12.00 -18.41 -19.76
CA ALA A 196 13.36 -17.93 -20.01
C ALA A 196 13.97 -17.22 -18.79
N ALA A 197 13.17 -16.45 -18.04
CA ALA A 197 13.61 -15.80 -16.80
C ALA A 197 13.86 -16.82 -15.67
N LEU A 198 13.05 -17.87 -15.55
CA LEU A 198 13.29 -18.97 -14.60
C LEU A 198 14.57 -19.73 -14.94
N ARG A 199 14.82 -20.02 -16.23
CA ARG A 199 16.09 -20.63 -16.67
C ARG A 199 17.29 -19.74 -16.34
N TRP A 200 17.16 -18.43 -16.56
CA TRP A 200 18.18 -17.46 -16.17
C TRP A 200 18.43 -17.43 -14.66
N ALA A 201 17.40 -17.57 -13.83
CA ALA A 201 17.52 -17.48 -12.39
C ALA A 201 18.44 -18.58 -11.77
N VAL A 202 18.78 -19.60 -12.54
CA VAL A 202 19.59 -20.76 -12.14
C VAL A 202 20.58 -21.16 -13.24
N GLU A 203 20.96 -20.22 -14.13
CA GLU A 203 21.80 -20.49 -15.31
C GLU A 203 23.23 -20.94 -14.99
N ASP A 204 23.71 -20.59 -13.80
CA ASP A 204 25.02 -20.93 -13.26
C ASP A 204 25.06 -22.28 -12.54
N LEU A 205 23.90 -22.93 -12.36
CA LEU A 205 23.82 -24.32 -11.95
C LEU A 205 24.10 -25.21 -13.16
N VAL A 206 25.08 -26.12 -13.03
CA VAL A 206 25.38 -27.11 -14.04
C VAL A 206 24.22 -28.09 -14.12
N THR A 207 23.37 -27.97 -15.13
CA THR A 207 22.28 -28.91 -15.37
C THR A 207 22.76 -30.08 -16.21
N VAL A 208 22.27 -31.28 -15.91
CA VAL A 208 22.37 -32.42 -16.83
C VAL A 208 21.78 -32.00 -18.19
N GLY A 209 22.49 -32.28 -19.28
CA GLY A 209 22.21 -31.70 -20.59
C GLY A 209 20.77 -31.94 -21.04
N ALA A 210 20.09 -30.84 -21.44
CA ALA A 210 18.74 -30.82 -21.99
C ALA A 210 18.71 -31.43 -23.41
N GLY A 211 18.92 -32.74 -23.50
CA GLY A 211 18.63 -33.51 -24.70
C GLY A 211 17.15 -33.81 -24.83
N ASP A 212 16.72 -34.25 -26.01
CA ASP A 212 15.37 -34.78 -26.17
C ASP A 212 15.25 -36.11 -25.41
N ALA A 213 14.24 -36.23 -24.56
CA ALA A 213 13.87 -37.46 -23.88
C ALA A 213 13.08 -38.38 -24.83
N SER A 214 13.26 -39.70 -24.71
CA SER A 214 12.44 -40.66 -25.43
C SER A 214 11.02 -40.66 -24.87
N VAL A 215 10.03 -40.57 -25.76
CA VAL A 215 8.62 -40.63 -25.39
C VAL A 215 7.95 -41.83 -26.06
N GLN A 216 7.13 -42.55 -25.29
CA GLN A 216 6.42 -43.74 -25.70
C GLN A 216 5.02 -43.74 -25.10
N PHE A 217 4.00 -43.87 -25.94
CA PHE A 217 2.60 -43.90 -25.54
C PHE A 217 1.96 -45.21 -26.00
N ARG A 218 1.31 -45.92 -25.07
CA ARG A 218 0.42 -47.04 -25.39
C ARG A 218 -1.02 -46.62 -25.19
N LEU A 219 -1.78 -46.59 -26.27
CA LEU A 219 -3.17 -46.11 -26.24
C LEU A 219 -4.13 -47.30 -26.32
N ALA A 220 -5.11 -47.34 -25.41
CA ALA A 220 -6.19 -48.31 -25.42
C ALA A 220 -7.54 -47.62 -25.27
N GLY A 221 -8.59 -48.16 -25.87
CA GLY A 221 -9.94 -47.58 -25.83
C GLY A 221 -10.32 -46.88 -27.14
N ALA A 222 -11.29 -45.96 -27.08
CA ALA A 222 -11.84 -45.28 -28.25
C ALA A 222 -11.64 -43.76 -28.17
N PRO A 223 -11.34 -43.08 -29.29
CA PRO A 223 -11.09 -43.62 -30.63
C PRO A 223 -9.74 -44.37 -30.73
N SER A 224 -9.57 -45.21 -31.75
CA SER A 224 -8.27 -45.82 -32.10
C SER A 224 -7.51 -44.86 -33.02
N PRO A 225 -6.54 -44.08 -32.52
CA PRO A 225 -5.91 -43.04 -33.30
C PRO A 225 -4.99 -43.61 -34.37
N ALA A 226 -4.91 -42.92 -35.51
CA ALA A 226 -4.00 -43.24 -36.62
C ALA A 226 -2.72 -42.41 -36.55
N ALA A 227 -2.79 -41.20 -35.99
CA ALA A 227 -1.65 -40.31 -35.79
C ALA A 227 -1.67 -39.69 -34.39
N ALA A 228 -0.49 -39.39 -33.87
CA ALA A 228 -0.30 -38.73 -32.59
C ALA A 228 0.74 -37.61 -32.73
N THR A 229 0.44 -36.42 -32.22
CA THR A 229 1.33 -35.26 -32.25
C THR A 229 1.47 -34.68 -30.86
N LEU A 230 2.71 -34.52 -30.39
CA LEU A 230 3.01 -33.73 -29.20
C LEU A 230 3.06 -32.24 -29.56
N ILE A 231 2.43 -31.41 -28.73
CA ILE A 231 2.39 -29.95 -28.89
C ILE A 231 2.92 -29.33 -27.60
N HIS A 232 4.05 -28.62 -27.66
CA HIS A 232 4.62 -28.00 -26.46
C HIS A 232 3.66 -26.91 -25.93
N ALA A 233 3.32 -26.97 -24.64
CA ALA A 233 2.30 -26.12 -24.02
C ALA A 233 2.65 -24.61 -23.97
N ILE A 234 3.90 -24.24 -24.24
CA ILE A 234 4.41 -22.86 -24.18
C ILE A 234 4.84 -22.37 -25.56
N THR A 235 5.65 -23.15 -26.28
CA THR A 235 6.16 -22.75 -27.61
C THR A 235 5.19 -23.09 -28.75
N ALA A 236 4.18 -23.92 -28.49
CA ALA A 236 3.29 -24.50 -29.50
C ALA A 236 3.99 -25.33 -30.59
N GLU A 237 5.27 -25.68 -30.39
CA GLU A 237 6.02 -26.55 -31.31
C GLU A 237 5.36 -27.92 -31.41
N ARG A 238 5.16 -28.39 -32.65
CA ARG A 238 4.50 -29.66 -32.97
C ARG A 238 5.52 -30.73 -33.33
N ARG A 239 5.37 -31.92 -32.77
CA ARG A 239 6.23 -33.09 -32.99
C ARG A 239 5.38 -34.32 -33.26
N GLU A 240 5.40 -34.79 -34.50
CA GLU A 240 4.70 -36.02 -34.89
C GLU A 240 5.41 -37.25 -34.34
N LEU A 241 4.63 -38.17 -33.77
CA LEU A 241 5.12 -39.44 -33.26
C LEU A 241 5.01 -40.53 -34.34
N THR A 242 5.97 -41.45 -34.34
CA THR A 242 5.97 -42.58 -35.25
C THR A 242 5.34 -43.80 -34.59
N THR A 243 4.57 -44.58 -35.35
CA THR A 243 3.98 -45.82 -34.84
C THR A 243 5.01 -46.96 -34.84
N SER A 244 5.13 -47.66 -33.71
CA SER A 244 5.96 -48.85 -33.53
C SER A 244 5.19 -49.91 -32.74
N GLY A 245 4.63 -50.91 -33.45
CA GLY A 245 3.74 -51.90 -32.85
C GLY A 245 2.46 -51.24 -32.28
N GLU A 246 2.19 -51.45 -30.99
CA GLU A 246 1.06 -50.84 -30.27
C GLU A 246 1.38 -49.44 -29.69
N TYR A 247 2.55 -48.90 -30.00
CA TYR A 247 3.05 -47.67 -29.39
C TYR A 247 3.21 -46.54 -30.40
N PHE A 248 3.00 -45.31 -29.92
CA PHE A 248 3.51 -44.10 -30.57
C PHE A 248 4.81 -43.72 -29.89
N VAL A 249 5.88 -43.60 -30.67
CA VAL A 249 7.25 -43.35 -30.18
C VAL A 249 7.85 -42.12 -30.84
N GLY A 250 8.68 -41.39 -30.10
CA GLY A 250 9.40 -40.23 -30.61
C GLY A 250 10.37 -39.67 -29.57
N THR A 251 10.81 -38.43 -29.79
CA THR A 251 11.64 -37.69 -28.84
C THR A 251 11.12 -36.27 -28.67
N ALA A 252 11.17 -35.76 -27.45
CA ALA A 252 10.77 -34.40 -27.13
C ALA A 252 11.67 -33.83 -26.01
N PRO A 253 11.99 -32.53 -26.04
CA PRO A 253 12.59 -31.86 -24.89
C PRO A 253 11.77 -32.05 -23.62
N ALA A 254 12.42 -31.90 -22.47
CA ALA A 254 11.70 -31.84 -21.20
C ALA A 254 10.73 -30.64 -21.18
N GLY A 255 9.54 -30.86 -20.64
CA GLY A 255 8.52 -29.82 -20.55
C GLY A 255 7.10 -30.34 -20.52
N LEU A 256 6.15 -29.41 -20.50
CA LEU A 256 4.72 -29.71 -20.51
C LEU A 256 4.17 -29.70 -21.94
N TYR A 257 3.42 -30.73 -22.31
CA TYR A 257 2.87 -30.95 -23.65
C TYR A 257 1.37 -31.24 -23.63
N GLY A 258 0.71 -30.96 -24.74
CA GLY A 258 -0.53 -31.62 -25.13
C GLY A 258 -0.23 -32.77 -26.11
N LEU A 259 -1.05 -33.81 -26.10
CA LEU A 259 -1.03 -34.90 -27.07
C LEU A 259 -2.31 -34.83 -27.91
N GLU A 260 -2.16 -34.52 -29.18
CA GLU A 260 -3.25 -34.52 -30.17
C GLU A 260 -3.29 -35.87 -30.88
N LEU A 261 -4.44 -36.55 -30.81
CA LEU A 261 -4.69 -37.87 -31.34
C LEU A 261 -5.73 -37.77 -32.46
N VAL A 262 -5.34 -38.11 -33.69
CA VAL A 262 -6.21 -38.01 -34.86
C VAL A 262 -6.58 -39.42 -35.33
N GLY A 263 -7.87 -39.72 -35.34
CA GLY A 263 -8.43 -40.96 -35.91
C GLY A 263 -8.83 -40.80 -37.36
N VAL A 264 -9.06 -41.92 -38.06
CA VAL A 264 -9.68 -41.91 -39.40
C VAL A 264 -11.16 -41.56 -39.21
N ASP A 265 -11.59 -40.41 -39.76
CA ASP A 265 -12.96 -39.88 -39.66
C ASP A 265 -13.47 -39.60 -38.23
N ALA A 266 -12.57 -39.32 -37.29
CA ALA A 266 -12.89 -38.93 -35.92
C ALA A 266 -12.38 -37.53 -35.60
N GLU A 267 -13.15 -36.79 -34.79
CA GLU A 267 -12.68 -35.53 -34.20
C GLU A 267 -11.38 -35.76 -33.42
N PRO A 268 -10.36 -34.89 -33.56
CA PRO A 268 -9.12 -34.99 -32.82
C PRO A 268 -9.38 -35.03 -31.30
N VAL A 269 -8.82 -36.03 -30.63
CA VAL A 269 -8.82 -36.09 -29.17
C VAL A 269 -7.56 -35.42 -28.67
N ARG A 270 -7.72 -34.41 -27.81
CA ARG A 270 -6.59 -33.73 -27.17
C ARG A 270 -6.49 -34.16 -25.72
N LEU A 271 -5.30 -34.60 -25.34
CA LEU A 271 -4.91 -34.76 -23.95
C LEU A 271 -3.99 -33.60 -23.58
N ASP A 272 -4.15 -33.06 -22.39
CA ASP A 272 -3.35 -31.96 -21.88
C ASP A 272 -2.52 -32.43 -20.68
N GLU A 273 -1.54 -31.61 -20.30
CA GLU A 273 -0.64 -31.84 -19.16
C GLU A 273 0.21 -33.11 -19.23
N ILE A 274 0.68 -33.47 -20.42
CA ILE A 274 1.68 -34.52 -20.61
C ILE A 274 3.04 -33.98 -20.14
N ALA A 275 3.50 -34.48 -19.00
CA ALA A 275 4.77 -34.12 -18.40
C ALA A 275 5.90 -34.99 -18.98
N VAL A 276 6.77 -34.39 -19.79
CA VAL A 276 7.98 -35.05 -20.32
C VAL A 276 9.16 -34.69 -19.41
N PRO A 277 9.73 -35.64 -18.64
CA PRO A 277 10.87 -35.39 -17.78
C PRO A 277 12.18 -35.26 -18.59
N ALA A 278 13.20 -34.65 -17.99
CA ALA A 278 14.53 -34.52 -18.58
C ALA A 278 15.30 -35.85 -18.59
N MET A 279 15.07 -36.68 -17.57
CA MET A 279 15.72 -37.98 -17.40
C MET A 279 14.70 -39.12 -17.53
N ASP A 280 15.20 -40.33 -17.76
CA ASP A 280 14.45 -41.60 -17.80
C ASP A 280 13.41 -41.80 -18.92
N GLY A 281 13.12 -40.75 -19.71
CA GLY A 281 12.10 -40.82 -20.76
C GLY A 281 10.67 -40.90 -20.20
N LEU A 282 9.69 -40.89 -21.09
CA LEU A 282 8.28 -41.03 -20.74
C LEU A 282 7.72 -42.32 -21.36
N ASP A 283 7.28 -43.27 -20.53
CA ASP A 283 6.46 -44.41 -20.94
C ASP A 283 5.08 -44.28 -20.28
N LEU A 284 4.05 -44.04 -21.10
CA LEU A 284 2.70 -43.77 -20.62
C LEU A 284 1.67 -44.71 -21.27
N ALA A 285 1.02 -45.53 -20.46
CA ALA A 285 -0.12 -46.33 -20.86
C ALA A 285 -1.43 -45.58 -20.57
N LEU A 286 -2.10 -45.12 -21.62
CA LEU A 286 -3.34 -44.35 -21.53
C LEU A 286 -4.54 -45.23 -21.94
N LYS A 287 -5.55 -45.24 -21.08
CA LYS A 287 -6.85 -45.84 -21.39
C LYS A 287 -7.86 -44.72 -21.57
N LEU A 288 -8.36 -44.56 -22.80
CA LEU A 288 -9.35 -43.56 -23.17
C LEU A 288 -10.74 -44.19 -23.18
N PRO A 289 -11.58 -43.95 -22.15
CA PRO A 289 -12.96 -44.38 -22.18
C PRO A 289 -13.73 -43.62 -23.26
N VAL A 290 -14.93 -44.09 -23.62
CA VAL A 290 -15.85 -43.30 -24.43
C VAL A 290 -16.19 -42.03 -23.62
N PRO A 291 -16.03 -40.82 -24.19
CA PRO A 291 -16.33 -39.59 -23.47
C PRO A 291 -17.80 -39.59 -23.03
N PRO A 292 -18.10 -39.18 -21.79
CA PRO A 292 -19.47 -39.11 -21.29
C PRO A 292 -20.27 -38.02 -22.03
N LEU A 293 -21.59 -38.19 -22.11
CA LEU A 293 -22.51 -37.10 -22.45
C LEU A 293 -22.69 -36.21 -21.22
N ALA A 294 -21.63 -35.49 -20.85
CA ALA A 294 -21.63 -34.62 -19.68
C ALA A 294 -22.31 -33.28 -19.99
N ASP A 295 -23.11 -32.81 -19.03
CA ASP A 295 -23.75 -31.51 -19.04
C ASP A 295 -23.18 -30.63 -17.92
N LEU A 296 -23.00 -29.35 -18.22
CA LEU A 296 -22.52 -28.35 -17.28
C LEU A 296 -23.60 -27.30 -17.04
N GLU A 297 -23.99 -27.14 -15.77
CA GLU A 297 -24.86 -26.07 -15.32
C GLU A 297 -24.03 -25.02 -14.60
N VAL A 298 -24.13 -23.76 -15.03
CA VAL A 298 -23.39 -22.64 -14.43
C VAL A 298 -24.36 -21.66 -13.78
N ILE A 299 -24.14 -21.37 -12.50
CA ILE A 299 -24.99 -20.51 -11.67
C ILE A 299 -24.12 -19.43 -11.01
N PRO A 300 -24.47 -18.13 -11.16
CA PRO A 300 -25.48 -17.62 -12.08
C PRO A 300 -25.02 -17.75 -13.54
N ALA A 301 -25.97 -17.77 -14.48
CA ALA A 301 -25.69 -17.85 -15.92
C ALA A 301 -24.86 -16.65 -16.46
N ARG A 302 -24.90 -15.52 -15.74
CA ARG A 302 -24.07 -14.33 -15.99
C ARG A 302 -23.47 -13.87 -14.65
N PRO A 303 -22.31 -14.40 -14.26
CA PRO A 303 -21.66 -14.00 -13.03
C PRO A 303 -21.15 -12.56 -13.12
N VAL A 304 -21.13 -11.89 -11.97
CA VAL A 304 -20.45 -10.60 -11.85
C VAL A 304 -18.95 -10.87 -11.79
N ALA A 305 -18.15 -10.06 -12.47
CA ALA A 305 -16.70 -10.14 -12.40
C ALA A 305 -16.21 -10.08 -10.95
N GLY A 306 -15.23 -10.91 -10.61
CA GLY A 306 -14.72 -11.10 -9.25
C GLY A 306 -15.60 -11.97 -8.34
N GLY A 307 -16.86 -12.22 -8.72
CA GLY A 307 -17.83 -12.97 -7.95
C GLY A 307 -17.70 -14.50 -8.06
N PRO A 308 -18.45 -15.24 -7.24
CA PRO A 308 -18.47 -16.70 -7.30
C PRO A 308 -19.21 -17.21 -8.55
N VAL A 309 -18.73 -18.33 -9.06
CA VAL A 309 -19.31 -19.11 -10.15
C VAL A 309 -19.51 -20.52 -9.61
N PHE A 310 -20.75 -20.98 -9.55
CA PHE A 310 -21.10 -22.32 -9.11
C PHE A 310 -21.34 -23.22 -10.33
N ILE A 311 -20.70 -24.39 -10.36
CA ILE A 311 -20.78 -25.33 -11.48
C ILE A 311 -21.34 -26.66 -10.98
N GLY A 312 -22.45 -27.07 -11.56
CA GLY A 312 -22.96 -28.44 -11.49
C GLY A 312 -22.52 -29.24 -12.71
N ALA A 313 -22.07 -30.48 -12.51
CA ALA A 313 -21.73 -31.41 -13.58
C ALA A 313 -22.65 -32.64 -13.54
N GLY A 314 -23.46 -32.80 -14.59
CA GLY A 314 -24.32 -33.95 -14.81
C GLY A 314 -23.72 -34.93 -15.83
N GLY A 315 -24.31 -36.13 -15.94
CA GLY A 315 -23.96 -37.10 -16.98
C GLY A 315 -22.56 -37.72 -16.87
N VAL A 316 -21.81 -37.40 -15.80
CA VAL A 316 -20.46 -37.94 -15.54
C VAL A 316 -20.54 -39.30 -14.86
N GLY A 317 -19.61 -40.20 -15.22
CA GLY A 317 -19.49 -41.52 -14.61
C GLY A 317 -18.83 -41.49 -13.23
N SER A 318 -18.36 -42.64 -12.75
CA SER A 318 -17.61 -42.75 -11.49
C SER A 318 -16.13 -42.35 -11.58
N GLY A 319 -15.73 -41.70 -12.68
CA GLY A 319 -14.37 -41.19 -12.89
C GLY A 319 -14.01 -40.02 -11.97
N LEU A 320 -12.72 -39.67 -11.94
CA LEU A 320 -12.24 -38.46 -11.30
C LEU A 320 -12.33 -37.30 -12.28
N TYR A 321 -13.04 -36.24 -11.88
CA TYR A 321 -13.24 -35.06 -12.71
C TYR A 321 -12.78 -33.80 -11.99
N GLN A 322 -12.26 -32.86 -12.77
CA GLN A 322 -11.91 -31.52 -12.32
C GLN A 322 -12.71 -30.51 -13.16
N VAL A 323 -13.19 -29.46 -12.51
CA VAL A 323 -13.81 -28.32 -13.20
C VAL A 323 -12.81 -27.17 -13.16
N SER A 324 -12.63 -26.49 -14.29
CA SER A 324 -11.81 -25.29 -14.35
C SER A 324 -12.56 -24.16 -15.04
N LEU A 325 -12.24 -22.92 -14.66
CA LEU A 325 -12.64 -21.71 -15.33
C LEU A 325 -11.44 -21.16 -16.10
N ALA A 326 -11.59 -20.85 -17.38
CA ALA A 326 -10.55 -20.28 -18.22
C ALA A 326 -11.07 -19.02 -18.93
N ALA A 327 -10.16 -18.18 -19.44
CA ALA A 327 -10.56 -17.18 -20.43
C ALA A 327 -11.08 -17.88 -21.71
N GLY A 328 -12.08 -17.29 -22.38
CA GLY A 328 -12.89 -17.96 -23.40
C GLY A 328 -12.10 -18.54 -24.60
N ASP A 329 -11.01 -17.89 -24.99
CA ASP A 329 -10.15 -18.28 -26.12
C ASP A 329 -8.83 -18.94 -25.70
N GLU A 330 -8.59 -19.06 -24.39
CA GLU A 330 -7.32 -19.52 -23.85
C GLU A 330 -7.19 -21.05 -23.99
N PRO A 331 -6.19 -21.60 -24.69
CA PRO A 331 -6.09 -23.05 -24.89
C PRO A 331 -5.90 -23.82 -23.58
N ALA A 332 -6.51 -25.02 -23.49
CA ALA A 332 -6.21 -25.95 -22.40
C ALA A 332 -4.70 -26.31 -22.38
N PRO A 333 -4.10 -26.58 -21.20
CA PRO A 333 -4.70 -26.71 -19.86
C PRO A 333 -4.68 -25.41 -19.06
N ALA A 334 -4.80 -24.25 -19.69
CA ALA A 334 -4.85 -23.00 -18.96
C ALA A 334 -6.18 -22.83 -18.22
N TRP A 335 -6.13 -22.38 -16.97
CA TRP A 335 -7.29 -21.98 -16.19
C TRP A 335 -6.90 -20.93 -15.15
N VAL A 336 -7.86 -20.11 -14.76
CA VAL A 336 -7.73 -19.03 -13.79
C VAL A 336 -8.18 -19.47 -12.40
N ASP A 337 -9.14 -20.41 -12.34
CA ASP A 337 -9.54 -21.10 -11.12
C ASP A 337 -9.90 -22.55 -11.46
N ALA A 338 -9.71 -23.45 -10.52
CA ALA A 338 -10.10 -24.84 -10.64
C ALA A 338 -10.56 -25.42 -9.31
N GLY A 339 -11.34 -26.50 -9.41
CA GLY A 339 -11.84 -27.24 -8.27
C GLY A 339 -12.13 -28.68 -8.67
N THR A 340 -11.94 -29.60 -7.73
CA THR A 340 -12.26 -31.00 -7.96
C THR A 340 -13.76 -31.22 -7.80
N ALA A 341 -14.41 -31.78 -8.82
CA ALA A 341 -15.80 -32.23 -8.70
C ALA A 341 -15.81 -33.66 -8.17
N LEU A 342 -16.40 -33.87 -7.00
CA LEU A 342 -16.60 -35.21 -6.43
C LEU A 342 -17.87 -35.84 -7.02
N GLY A 343 -17.72 -36.57 -8.13
CA GLY A 343 -18.78 -37.37 -8.73
C GLY A 343 -19.98 -36.55 -9.27
N PRO A 344 -21.09 -37.23 -9.67
CA PRO A 344 -22.19 -36.65 -10.46
C PRO A 344 -23.15 -35.70 -9.71
N ALA A 345 -22.82 -35.25 -8.50
CA ALA A 345 -23.71 -34.42 -7.67
C ALA A 345 -22.99 -33.26 -6.95
N GLY A 346 -21.72 -33.00 -7.28
CA GLY A 346 -20.93 -31.94 -6.63
C GLY A 346 -21.17 -30.57 -7.27
N LEU A 347 -21.48 -29.57 -6.46
CA LEU A 347 -21.38 -28.17 -6.84
C LEU A 347 -19.94 -27.69 -6.61
N VAL A 348 -19.27 -27.23 -7.65
CA VAL A 348 -17.93 -26.64 -7.53
C VAL A 348 -18.05 -25.13 -7.50
N GLU A 349 -17.52 -24.49 -6.46
CA GLU A 349 -17.39 -23.03 -6.39
C GLU A 349 -16.03 -22.60 -6.94
N LEU A 350 -16.08 -21.86 -8.03
CA LEU A 350 -14.96 -21.14 -8.64
C LEU A 350 -15.17 -19.64 -8.51
N ARG A 351 -14.14 -18.84 -8.79
CA ARG A 351 -14.18 -17.39 -8.80
C ARG A 351 -13.90 -16.85 -10.20
N ALA A 352 -14.76 -15.95 -10.66
CA ALA A 352 -14.53 -15.22 -11.90
C ALA A 352 -13.37 -14.21 -11.73
N PRO A 353 -12.57 -13.96 -12.78
CA PRO A 353 -11.68 -12.81 -12.82
C PRO A 353 -12.44 -11.51 -12.56
N ASP A 354 -11.73 -10.53 -12.02
CA ASP A 354 -12.28 -9.21 -11.68
C ASP A 354 -12.55 -8.32 -12.90
N GLU A 355 -12.02 -8.69 -14.07
CA GLU A 355 -12.36 -8.05 -15.33
C GLU A 355 -13.52 -8.78 -16.01
N PRO A 356 -14.57 -8.06 -16.43
CA PRO A 356 -15.63 -8.67 -17.20
C PRO A 356 -15.11 -9.13 -18.56
N GLY A 357 -15.54 -10.30 -18.98
CA GLY A 357 -15.14 -10.90 -20.24
C GLY A 357 -15.72 -12.29 -20.46
N SER A 358 -15.37 -12.82 -21.63
CA SER A 358 -15.75 -14.17 -22.05
C SER A 358 -14.90 -15.19 -21.32
N LEU A 359 -15.55 -16.15 -20.67
CA LEU A 359 -14.92 -17.25 -19.96
C LEU A 359 -15.47 -18.58 -20.46
N GLU A 360 -14.71 -19.64 -20.24
CA GLU A 360 -15.11 -21.01 -20.52
C GLU A 360 -14.95 -21.87 -19.28
N VAL A 361 -16.04 -22.51 -18.86
CA VAL A 361 -16.02 -23.60 -17.90
C VAL A 361 -15.67 -24.89 -18.63
N ARG A 362 -14.71 -25.64 -18.10
CA ARG A 362 -14.23 -26.91 -18.66
C ARG A 362 -14.37 -28.02 -17.63
N LEU A 363 -14.90 -29.15 -18.06
CA LEU A 363 -14.88 -30.39 -17.31
C LEU A 363 -13.76 -31.26 -17.84
N HIS A 364 -12.81 -31.60 -16.97
CA HIS A 364 -11.64 -32.40 -17.26
C HIS A 364 -11.83 -33.80 -16.72
N GLU A 365 -11.66 -34.81 -17.56
CA GLU A 365 -11.47 -36.20 -17.14
C GLU A 365 -9.98 -36.41 -16.84
N LEU A 366 -9.67 -36.80 -15.60
CA LEU A 366 -8.30 -37.07 -15.18
C LEU A 366 -7.88 -38.49 -15.59
N LEU A 367 -6.70 -38.63 -16.20
CA LEU A 367 -6.17 -39.87 -16.76
C LEU A 367 -4.81 -40.23 -16.09
N ALA A 368 -4.25 -41.37 -16.50
CA ALA A 368 -2.94 -41.82 -16.01
C ALA A 368 -1.82 -40.81 -16.31
N GLY A 369 -0.76 -40.82 -15.48
CA GLY A 369 0.34 -39.85 -15.57
C GLY A 369 -0.07 -38.41 -15.20
N GLY A 370 -1.30 -38.22 -14.74
CA GLY A 370 -1.89 -36.92 -14.45
C GLY A 370 -2.21 -36.10 -15.71
N SER A 371 -2.21 -36.71 -16.90
CA SER A 371 -2.80 -36.06 -18.07
C SER A 371 -4.30 -35.89 -17.90
N SER A 372 -4.90 -34.96 -18.62
CA SER A 372 -6.35 -34.75 -18.60
C SER A 372 -6.89 -34.56 -20.01
N ARG A 373 -8.21 -34.65 -20.18
CA ARG A 373 -8.87 -34.18 -21.40
C ARG A 373 -10.18 -33.49 -21.08
N VAL A 374 -10.50 -32.45 -21.84
CA VAL A 374 -11.76 -31.73 -21.70
C VAL A 374 -12.90 -32.56 -22.32
N VAL A 375 -13.89 -32.93 -21.51
CA VAL A 375 -15.05 -33.75 -21.92
C VAL A 375 -16.35 -32.94 -22.04
N ALA A 376 -16.43 -31.76 -21.42
CA ALA A 376 -17.52 -30.80 -21.60
C ALA A 376 -17.02 -29.36 -21.45
N ARG A 377 -17.70 -28.44 -22.14
CA ARG A 377 -17.40 -27.00 -22.16
C ARG A 377 -18.71 -26.21 -22.01
N ALA A 378 -18.66 -25.10 -21.29
CA ALA A 378 -19.74 -24.13 -21.24
C ALA A 378 -19.16 -22.71 -21.31
N ALA A 379 -19.55 -21.95 -22.34
CA ALA A 379 -19.17 -20.55 -22.45
C ALA A 379 -20.06 -19.70 -21.53
N ILE A 380 -19.45 -18.77 -20.80
CA ILE A 380 -20.14 -17.81 -19.95
C ILE A 380 -19.58 -16.40 -20.19
N GLU A 381 -20.40 -15.40 -19.93
CA GLU A 381 -20.01 -13.99 -20.01
C GLU A 381 -20.17 -13.36 -18.64
N THR A 382 -19.12 -12.71 -18.16
CA THR A 382 -19.15 -11.98 -16.90
C THR A 382 -19.51 -10.52 -17.11
N THR A 383 -20.28 -9.95 -16.19
CA THR A 383 -20.69 -8.54 -16.24
C THR A 383 -19.88 -7.71 -15.25
N ALA A 384 -19.66 -6.44 -15.57
CA ALA A 384 -19.03 -5.51 -14.63
C ALA A 384 -19.89 -5.37 -13.36
N PRO A 385 -19.28 -5.26 -12.16
CA PRO A 385 -20.02 -4.96 -10.94
C PRO A 385 -20.62 -3.55 -10.99
N GLU A 386 -21.85 -3.40 -10.50
CA GLU A 386 -22.44 -2.08 -10.25
C GLU A 386 -21.94 -1.55 -8.89
N VAL A 387 -21.13 -0.49 -8.93
CA VAL A 387 -20.54 0.12 -7.73
C VAL A 387 -21.01 1.55 -7.60
N THR A 388 -21.50 1.92 -6.42
CA THR A 388 -21.87 3.31 -6.10
C THR A 388 -21.04 3.83 -4.94
N LEU A 389 -20.72 5.13 -4.98
CA LEU A 389 -20.00 5.85 -3.92
C LEU A 389 -20.70 7.17 -3.66
N ALA A 390 -21.08 7.39 -2.40
CA ALA A 390 -21.73 8.61 -1.95
C ALA A 390 -20.98 9.17 -0.72
N PRO A 391 -19.81 9.80 -0.92
CA PRO A 391 -19.23 10.67 0.11
C PRO A 391 -20.05 11.96 0.26
N PRO A 392 -19.94 12.69 1.38
CA PRO A 392 -20.42 14.06 1.45
C PRO A 392 -19.67 14.92 0.41
N ALA A 393 -20.33 15.99 -0.08
CA ALA A 393 -19.73 16.90 -1.06
C ALA A 393 -18.55 17.68 -0.47
N GLU A 394 -18.67 18.06 0.80
CA GLU A 394 -17.66 18.82 1.55
C GLU A 394 -17.41 18.17 2.90
N VAL A 395 -16.17 18.26 3.39
CA VAL A 395 -15.77 17.79 4.72
C VAL A 395 -14.69 18.70 5.29
N LEU A 396 -14.69 18.90 6.61
CA LEU A 396 -13.61 19.64 7.27
C LEU A 396 -12.37 18.73 7.47
N PRO A 397 -11.15 19.30 7.52
CA PRO A 397 -9.94 18.53 7.71
C PRO A 397 -9.95 17.75 9.04
N PHE A 398 -9.53 16.49 9.01
CA PHE A 398 -9.49 15.54 10.14
C PHE A 398 -10.84 15.09 10.72
N GLU A 399 -11.97 15.56 10.18
CA GLU A 399 -13.27 15.05 10.58
C GLU A 399 -13.54 13.65 10.01
N PRO A 400 -14.42 12.86 10.64
CA PRO A 400 -14.93 11.63 10.06
C PRO A 400 -15.56 11.89 8.68
N LEU A 401 -15.15 11.10 7.69
CA LEU A 401 -15.66 11.11 6.33
C LEU A 401 -16.48 9.82 6.11
N PRO A 402 -17.78 9.80 6.46
CA PRO A 402 -18.63 8.65 6.22
C PRO A 402 -18.92 8.54 4.72
N VAL A 403 -18.58 7.40 4.12
CA VAL A 403 -18.85 7.16 2.69
C VAL A 403 -19.80 5.98 2.55
N SER A 404 -21.02 6.24 2.11
CA SER A 404 -21.95 5.18 1.74
C SER A 404 -21.56 4.58 0.40
N TRP A 405 -21.60 3.26 0.29
CA TRP A 405 -21.22 2.56 -0.92
C TRP A 405 -22.10 1.32 -1.15
N THR A 406 -22.23 0.94 -2.43
CA THR A 406 -22.66 -0.39 -2.87
C THR A 406 -21.57 -0.96 -3.77
N GLY A 407 -21.41 -2.27 -3.80
CA GLY A 407 -20.39 -2.91 -4.62
C GLY A 407 -20.35 -4.41 -4.38
N PRO A 408 -19.39 -5.10 -5.00
CA PRO A 408 -19.28 -6.55 -4.90
C PRO A 408 -18.83 -7.04 -3.51
N ASP A 409 -18.22 -6.17 -2.69
CA ASP A 409 -17.66 -6.51 -1.36
C ASP A 409 -16.82 -7.79 -1.38
N ASN A 410 -16.00 -7.93 -2.43
CA ASN A 410 -15.11 -9.07 -2.57
C ASN A 410 -14.02 -8.99 -1.49
N PRO A 411 -13.45 -10.14 -1.07
CA PRO A 411 -12.36 -10.14 -0.09
C PRO A 411 -11.20 -9.22 -0.50
N GLY A 412 -10.88 -8.25 0.36
CA GLY A 412 -9.81 -7.26 0.13
C GLY A 412 -10.26 -5.96 -0.54
N ASP A 413 -11.52 -5.86 -0.97
CA ASP A 413 -12.09 -4.60 -1.44
C ASP A 413 -11.95 -3.52 -0.35
N HIS A 414 -11.63 -2.31 -0.78
CA HIS A 414 -11.45 -1.19 0.14
C HIS A 414 -11.78 0.14 -0.52
N LEU A 415 -12.15 1.11 0.30
CA LEU A 415 -12.23 2.50 -0.09
C LEU A 415 -10.89 3.16 0.20
N SER A 416 -10.37 3.91 -0.77
CA SER A 416 -9.15 4.72 -0.62
C SER A 416 -9.45 6.20 -0.85
N LEU A 417 -8.80 7.07 -0.10
CA LEU A 417 -8.86 8.52 -0.28
C LEU A 417 -7.51 9.03 -0.81
N VAL A 418 -7.55 9.66 -1.98
CA VAL A 418 -6.36 10.07 -2.74
C VAL A 418 -6.53 11.46 -3.32
N LYS A 419 -5.42 12.13 -3.63
CA LYS A 419 -5.47 13.32 -4.48
C LYS A 419 -5.90 12.94 -5.91
N PRO A 420 -6.66 13.80 -6.60
CA PRO A 420 -7.02 13.59 -8.00
C PRO A 420 -5.79 13.33 -8.87
N GLY A 421 -5.85 12.29 -9.71
CA GLY A 421 -4.78 11.92 -10.64
C GLY A 421 -3.64 11.08 -10.04
N MET A 422 -3.59 10.85 -8.72
CA MET A 422 -2.60 9.95 -8.13
C MET A 422 -2.93 8.47 -8.43
N PRO A 423 -1.94 7.57 -8.54
CA PRO A 423 -2.17 6.13 -8.67
C PRO A 423 -2.88 5.57 -7.42
N SER A 424 -3.58 4.43 -7.55
CA SER A 424 -4.34 3.80 -6.45
C SER A 424 -3.50 3.49 -5.22
N ALA A 425 -2.23 3.12 -5.41
CA ALA A 425 -1.29 2.83 -4.32
C ALA A 425 -0.90 4.04 -3.45
N ALA A 426 -1.16 5.28 -3.90
CA ALA A 426 -0.79 6.50 -3.17
C ALA A 426 -1.89 6.98 -2.20
N ALA A 427 -2.56 6.05 -1.53
CA ALA A 427 -3.67 6.34 -0.62
C ALA A 427 -3.21 7.09 0.64
N SER A 428 -3.91 8.19 0.96
CA SER A 428 -3.70 8.93 2.21
C SER A 428 -4.49 8.33 3.37
N ALA A 429 -5.63 7.69 3.07
CA ALA A 429 -6.40 6.90 4.02
C ALA A 429 -7.08 5.73 3.28
N CYS A 430 -7.26 4.60 3.96
CA CYS A 430 -7.96 3.42 3.45
C CYS A 430 -8.92 2.85 4.51
N ALA A 431 -10.04 2.31 4.06
CA ALA A 431 -10.99 1.57 4.89
C ALA A 431 -11.49 0.32 4.14
N PRO A 432 -11.39 -0.90 4.72
CA PRO A 432 -11.87 -2.10 4.05
C PRO A 432 -13.40 -2.09 3.95
N THR A 433 -13.95 -2.60 2.85
CA THR A 433 -15.42 -2.71 2.67
C THR A 433 -16.05 -3.70 3.65
N SER A 434 -15.29 -4.70 4.11
CA SER A 434 -15.72 -5.62 5.17
C SER A 434 -16.06 -4.93 6.50
N GLY A 435 -15.62 -3.67 6.70
CA GLY A 435 -16.02 -2.82 7.82
C GLY A 435 -17.47 -2.29 7.72
N GLY A 436 -18.13 -2.49 6.59
CA GLY A 436 -19.52 -2.10 6.34
C GLY A 436 -19.69 -0.78 5.59
N SER A 437 -20.95 -0.46 5.32
CA SER A 437 -21.41 0.78 4.67
C SER A 437 -22.29 1.55 5.65
N PRO A 438 -21.98 2.82 6.00
CA PRO A 438 -20.89 3.63 5.45
C PRO A 438 -19.50 3.23 5.95
N ALA A 439 -18.49 3.38 5.09
CA ALA A 439 -17.09 3.18 5.46
C ALA A 439 -16.59 4.33 6.35
N ALA A 440 -15.76 4.00 7.34
CA ALA A 440 -15.16 4.95 8.27
C ALA A 440 -13.81 5.48 7.74
N LEU A 441 -13.83 6.50 6.88
CA LEU A 441 -12.64 7.24 6.50
C LEU A 441 -12.47 8.49 7.37
N VAL A 442 -11.28 9.09 7.35
CA VAL A 442 -10.99 10.38 7.99
C VAL A 442 -10.51 11.34 6.91
N ALA A 443 -11.04 12.57 6.92
CA ALA A 443 -10.63 13.60 5.98
C ALA A 443 -9.16 13.99 6.21
N PRO A 444 -8.37 14.19 5.14
CA PRO A 444 -6.98 14.58 5.25
C PRO A 444 -6.87 16.02 5.77
N GLY A 445 -5.69 16.37 6.27
CA GLY A 445 -5.40 17.70 6.78
C GLY A 445 -5.23 18.79 5.72
N GLU A 446 -4.96 18.38 4.49
CA GLU A 446 -4.70 19.30 3.38
C GLU A 446 -6.00 19.63 2.64
N GLU A 447 -6.24 20.93 2.49
CA GLU A 447 -7.41 21.50 1.82
C GLU A 447 -7.39 21.29 0.31
N GLY A 448 -8.57 21.28 -0.31
CA GLY A 448 -8.75 21.17 -1.75
C GLY A 448 -9.52 19.93 -2.20
N PRO A 449 -9.48 19.60 -3.51
CA PRO A 449 -10.24 18.48 -4.05
C PRO A 449 -9.56 17.15 -3.73
N TRP A 450 -10.37 16.19 -3.28
CA TRP A 450 -9.98 14.82 -3.02
C TRP A 450 -10.90 13.84 -3.76
N GLU A 451 -10.41 12.62 -3.98
CA GLU A 451 -11.15 11.57 -4.66
C GLU A 451 -11.23 10.34 -3.76
N VAL A 452 -12.46 9.91 -3.45
CA VAL A 452 -12.73 8.60 -2.85
C VAL A 452 -12.85 7.59 -3.97
N ARG A 453 -12.15 6.47 -3.85
CA ARG A 453 -12.19 5.35 -4.81
C ARG A 453 -12.64 4.08 -4.13
N TYR A 454 -13.47 3.31 -4.81
CA TYR A 454 -13.70 1.91 -4.48
C TYR A 454 -12.66 1.11 -5.26
N VAL A 455 -11.79 0.42 -4.56
CA VAL A 455 -10.69 -0.36 -5.12
C VAL A 455 -10.98 -1.84 -4.92
N SER A 456 -10.94 -2.59 -6.01
CA SER A 456 -11.09 -4.04 -5.98
C SER A 456 -9.90 -4.69 -5.29
N GLY A 457 -10.19 -5.53 -4.31
CA GLY A 457 -9.25 -6.45 -3.69
C GLY A 457 -9.03 -7.72 -4.51
N LEU A 458 -9.28 -7.74 -5.82
CA LEU A 458 -8.84 -8.85 -6.66
C LEU A 458 -7.81 -8.41 -7.69
N SER A 459 -7.81 -7.13 -8.06
CA SER A 459 -6.97 -6.61 -9.14
C SER A 459 -6.33 -5.25 -8.86
N GLU A 460 -6.61 -4.63 -7.71
CA GLU A 460 -6.27 -3.24 -7.36
C GLU A 460 -6.87 -2.19 -8.32
N ARG A 461 -7.81 -2.59 -9.18
CA ARG A 461 -8.53 -1.68 -10.09
C ARG A 461 -9.51 -0.81 -9.30
N THR A 462 -9.59 0.46 -9.70
CA THR A 462 -10.64 1.36 -9.22
C THR A 462 -11.95 1.07 -9.95
N LEU A 463 -12.95 0.54 -9.24
CA LEU A 463 -14.27 0.20 -9.79
C LEU A 463 -15.21 1.42 -9.83
N ALA A 464 -15.09 2.32 -8.86
CA ALA A 464 -15.82 3.58 -8.82
C ALA A 464 -14.95 4.69 -8.22
N ARG A 465 -15.27 5.94 -8.57
CA ARG A 465 -14.64 7.13 -8.00
C ARG A 465 -15.70 8.20 -7.73
N SER A 466 -15.51 8.98 -6.68
CA SER A 466 -16.36 10.13 -6.35
C SER A 466 -15.52 11.23 -5.71
N SER A 467 -15.86 12.49 -5.99
CA SER A 467 -15.13 13.64 -5.47
C SER A 467 -15.66 14.07 -4.10
N VAL A 468 -14.76 14.55 -3.24
CA VAL A 468 -15.08 15.25 -2.00
C VAL A 468 -14.15 16.47 -1.88
N GLU A 469 -14.69 17.61 -1.47
CA GLU A 469 -13.91 18.81 -1.23
C GLU A 469 -13.57 18.94 0.25
N VAL A 470 -12.27 18.97 0.58
CA VAL A 470 -11.82 19.27 1.93
C VAL A 470 -11.74 20.78 2.06
N THR A 471 -12.73 21.38 2.71
CA THR A 471 -12.87 22.83 2.78
C THR A 471 -11.95 23.43 3.82
N SER A 472 -11.56 24.69 3.61
CA SER A 472 -10.82 25.45 4.61
C SER A 472 -11.76 25.85 5.75
N VAL A 473 -11.32 25.75 7.00
CA VAL A 473 -12.07 26.35 8.12
C VAL A 473 -11.99 27.87 7.98
N ILE A 474 -13.13 28.53 7.80
CA ILE A 474 -13.20 29.99 7.79
C ILE A 474 -12.92 30.47 9.21
N VAL A 475 -11.81 31.19 9.39
CA VAL A 475 -11.50 31.86 10.65
C VAL A 475 -11.84 33.34 10.51
N THR A 476 -12.77 33.81 11.34
CA THR A 476 -13.07 35.24 11.48
C THR A 476 -12.32 35.79 12.70
N LEU A 477 -11.86 37.03 12.57
CA LEU A 477 -11.11 37.71 13.61
C LEU A 477 -11.42 39.20 13.52
N GLU A 478 -12.11 39.73 14.52
CA GLU A 478 -12.53 41.13 14.63
C GLU A 478 -11.89 41.75 15.85
N ALA A 479 -10.80 42.49 15.61
CA ALA A 479 -10.10 43.25 16.63
C ALA A 479 -10.40 44.75 16.46
N PRO A 480 -10.41 45.54 17.55
CA PRO A 480 -10.50 47.00 17.46
C PRO A 480 -9.34 47.55 16.63
N SER A 481 -9.60 48.53 15.74
CA SER A 481 -8.54 49.13 14.91
C SER A 481 -7.54 49.95 15.72
N GLU A 482 -7.94 50.45 16.90
CA GLU A 482 -7.11 51.26 17.79
C GLU A 482 -7.48 51.00 19.26
N VAL A 483 -6.47 50.89 20.13
CA VAL A 483 -6.63 50.72 21.58
C VAL A 483 -5.61 51.57 22.34
N ALA A 484 -5.94 52.01 23.55
CA ALA A 484 -5.02 52.75 24.40
C ALA A 484 -3.95 51.82 25.00
N ALA A 485 -2.69 52.26 25.04
CA ALA A 485 -1.59 51.55 25.68
C ALA A 485 -1.95 51.19 27.13
N GLY A 486 -1.67 49.95 27.54
CA GLY A 486 -2.00 49.43 28.86
C GLY A 486 -3.48 49.11 29.12
N SER A 487 -4.38 49.44 28.20
CA SER A 487 -5.81 49.14 28.35
C SER A 487 -6.13 47.69 28.02
N ARG A 488 -7.21 47.17 28.61
CA ARG A 488 -7.77 45.87 28.25
C ARG A 488 -8.76 46.01 27.09
N PHE A 489 -8.69 45.11 26.13
CA PHE A 489 -9.62 45.05 25.01
C PHE A 489 -10.00 43.61 24.66
N GLU A 490 -11.07 43.48 23.88
CA GLU A 490 -11.65 42.20 23.48
C GLU A 490 -11.50 42.02 21.97
N VAL A 491 -11.33 40.77 21.55
CA VAL A 491 -11.24 40.36 20.14
C VAL A 491 -12.25 39.25 19.91
N ASP A 492 -13.23 39.52 19.06
CA ASP A 492 -14.19 38.52 18.62
C ASP A 492 -13.53 37.61 17.58
N TRP A 493 -13.79 36.31 17.70
CA TRP A 493 -13.27 35.32 16.78
C TRP A 493 -14.23 34.14 16.60
N GLU A 494 -14.21 33.57 15.42
CA GLU A 494 -14.86 32.30 15.07
C GLU A 494 -13.83 31.43 14.35
N GLY A 495 -13.75 30.16 14.73
CA GLY A 495 -12.74 29.26 14.21
C GLY A 495 -12.89 27.85 14.79
N PRO A 496 -12.01 26.92 14.39
CA PRO A 496 -12.16 25.50 14.73
C PRO A 496 -11.97 25.19 16.23
N ALA A 497 -11.39 26.11 17.01
CA ALA A 497 -11.24 26.02 18.47
C ALA A 497 -10.67 24.67 18.95
N ARG A 498 -9.71 24.10 18.20
CA ARG A 498 -9.10 22.82 18.57
C ARG A 498 -8.35 22.99 19.89
N PRO A 499 -8.16 21.93 20.69
CA PRO A 499 -7.54 22.05 22.02
C PRO A 499 -6.17 22.73 22.05
N ALA A 500 -5.42 22.69 20.94
CA ALA A 500 -4.11 23.32 20.82
C ALA A 500 -4.15 24.73 20.17
N ASP A 501 -5.26 25.16 19.59
CA ASP A 501 -5.35 26.44 18.88
C ASP A 501 -5.34 27.62 19.86
N TYR A 502 -4.76 28.74 19.44
CA TYR A 502 -4.66 29.93 20.27
C TYR A 502 -4.64 31.21 19.44
N LEU A 503 -5.07 32.31 20.07
CA LEU A 503 -4.87 33.65 19.56
C LEU A 503 -3.59 34.23 20.18
N ALA A 504 -2.82 34.96 19.40
CA ALA A 504 -1.60 35.61 19.86
C ALA A 504 -1.57 37.07 19.43
N MET A 505 -1.16 37.96 20.32
CA MET A 505 -0.78 39.32 19.96
C MET A 505 0.72 39.36 19.70
N ALA A 506 1.13 39.95 18.58
CA ALA A 506 2.53 40.17 18.24
C ALA A 506 2.74 41.59 17.68
N SER A 507 3.97 42.09 17.72
CA SER A 507 4.31 43.32 16.98
C SER A 507 4.14 43.09 15.47
N GLU A 508 3.71 44.12 14.74
CA GLU A 508 3.54 44.03 13.29
C GLU A 508 4.84 43.60 12.60
N GLY A 509 4.77 42.55 11.78
CA GLY A 509 5.93 42.00 11.05
C GLY A 509 6.87 41.10 11.86
N ALA A 510 6.58 40.80 13.12
CA ALA A 510 7.34 39.81 13.89
C ALA A 510 7.22 38.40 13.27
N ALA A 511 8.18 37.50 13.52
CA ALA A 511 8.10 36.13 13.03
C ALA A 511 6.84 35.43 13.59
N ASP A 512 6.30 34.46 12.84
CA ASP A 512 5.00 33.83 13.17
C ASP A 512 4.96 33.18 14.56
N ALA A 513 6.11 32.69 15.05
CA ALA A 513 6.24 32.08 16.37
C ALA A 513 6.41 33.09 17.53
N ASP A 514 6.74 34.35 17.23
CA ASP A 514 6.94 35.38 18.25
C ASP A 514 5.61 36.00 18.65
N TYR A 515 5.41 36.21 19.95
CA TYR A 515 4.23 36.87 20.49
C TYR A 515 4.55 37.60 21.80
N VAL A 516 3.78 38.66 22.06
CA VAL A 516 3.79 39.42 23.31
C VAL A 516 2.90 38.74 24.35
N SER A 517 1.72 38.29 23.92
CA SER A 517 0.75 37.61 24.77
C SER A 517 -0.07 36.62 23.97
N LEU A 518 -0.63 35.61 24.66
CA LEU A 518 -1.42 34.55 24.05
C LEU A 518 -2.73 34.33 24.82
N HIS A 519 -3.74 33.87 24.10
CA HIS A 519 -5.06 33.50 24.61
C HIS A 519 -5.46 32.14 24.02
N LEU A 520 -5.67 31.12 24.85
CA LEU A 520 -6.07 29.80 24.36
C LEU A 520 -7.52 29.83 23.87
N THR A 521 -7.79 29.26 22.70
CA THR A 521 -9.17 29.19 22.15
C THR A 521 -10.14 28.44 23.07
N SER A 522 -9.63 27.53 23.91
CA SER A 522 -10.41 26.82 24.94
C SER A 522 -11.00 27.73 26.03
N GLN A 523 -10.54 28.98 26.14
CA GLN A 523 -11.10 29.99 27.05
C GLN A 523 -12.32 30.72 26.45
N GLY A 524 -12.62 30.48 25.17
CA GLY A 524 -13.81 31.00 24.48
C GLY A 524 -13.59 32.31 23.73
N SER A 525 -14.69 32.79 23.15
CA SER A 525 -14.80 34.07 22.43
C SER A 525 -15.76 34.99 23.21
N PRO A 526 -15.43 36.28 23.40
CA PRO A 526 -14.25 36.98 22.90
C PRO A 526 -12.96 36.66 23.66
N ALA A 527 -11.83 36.75 22.96
CA ALA A 527 -10.50 36.68 23.58
C ALA A 527 -10.14 38.02 24.25
N ARG A 528 -9.56 37.96 25.44
CA ARG A 528 -9.19 39.16 26.23
C ARG A 528 -7.69 39.38 26.19
N PHE A 529 -7.28 40.58 25.78
CA PHE A 529 -5.89 41.01 25.70
C PHE A 529 -5.67 42.30 26.49
N ASP A 530 -4.47 42.45 27.05
CA ASP A 530 -4.01 43.72 27.62
C ASP A 530 -3.04 44.36 26.60
N ALA A 531 -3.33 45.59 26.18
CA ALA A 531 -2.51 46.33 25.22
C ALA A 531 -1.13 46.62 25.82
N PRO A 532 -0.04 46.40 25.07
CA PRO A 532 1.31 46.74 25.53
C PRO A 532 1.44 48.22 25.88
N TRP A 533 2.35 48.54 26.80
CA TRP A 533 2.64 49.94 27.14
C TRP A 533 3.47 50.66 26.08
N ASP A 534 4.11 49.91 25.18
CA ASP A 534 4.89 50.45 24.09
C ASP A 534 3.97 50.71 22.89
N PRO A 535 3.73 51.98 22.51
CA PRO A 535 2.84 52.32 21.42
C PRO A 535 3.43 51.84 20.08
N GLY A 536 2.55 51.48 19.15
CA GLY A 536 2.93 50.95 17.85
C GLY A 536 1.84 50.09 17.22
N ASN A 537 2.13 49.53 16.05
CA ASN A 537 1.23 48.60 15.39
C ASN A 537 1.50 47.17 15.87
N TYR A 538 0.42 46.49 16.22
CA TYR A 538 0.42 45.08 16.60
C TYR A 538 -0.57 44.34 15.72
N GLU A 539 -0.46 43.02 15.71
CA GLU A 539 -1.41 42.14 15.07
C GLU A 539 -1.87 41.05 16.02
N ILE A 540 -3.17 40.77 15.97
CA ILE A 540 -3.77 39.58 16.56
C ILE A 540 -3.76 38.48 15.50
N ARG A 541 -3.28 37.30 15.88
CA ARG A 541 -3.12 36.12 15.03
C ARG A 541 -3.98 35.00 15.58
N TYR A 542 -4.79 34.34 14.75
CA TYR A 542 -5.33 33.01 15.07
C TYR A 542 -4.34 31.97 14.57
N ILE A 543 -3.87 31.08 15.44
CA ILE A 543 -2.80 30.11 15.16
C ILE A 543 -3.29 28.68 15.42
N GLU A 544 -3.05 27.79 14.46
CA GLU A 544 -3.20 26.34 14.66
C GLU A 544 -2.05 25.79 15.49
N GLY A 545 -2.36 25.21 16.66
CA GLY A 545 -1.34 24.84 17.63
C GLY A 545 -0.44 23.67 17.23
N ASP A 546 -0.95 22.73 16.44
CA ASP A 546 -0.21 21.53 16.01
C ASP A 546 0.89 21.83 14.98
N ARG A 547 0.69 22.87 14.15
CA ARG A 547 1.61 23.27 13.08
C ARG A 547 2.23 24.65 13.25
N ASN A 548 1.81 25.40 14.27
CA ASN A 548 2.18 26.79 14.49
C ASN A 548 1.94 27.68 13.26
N ARG A 549 0.83 27.43 12.53
CA ARG A 549 0.49 28.12 11.29
C ARG A 549 -0.54 29.22 11.56
N VAL A 550 -0.23 30.45 11.14
CA VAL A 550 -1.16 31.58 11.24
C VAL A 550 -2.27 31.44 10.18
N ARG A 551 -3.53 31.38 10.63
CA ARG A 551 -4.73 31.30 9.76
C ARG A 551 -5.30 32.66 9.41
N ARG A 552 -5.30 33.58 10.36
CA ARG A 552 -5.83 34.94 10.18
C ARG A 552 -5.02 35.94 10.98
N ARG A 553 -4.91 37.16 10.45
CA ARG A 553 -4.33 38.32 11.13
C ARG A 553 -5.36 39.45 11.17
N ALA A 554 -5.37 40.21 12.25
CA ALA A 554 -6.11 41.47 12.39
C ALA A 554 -5.17 42.51 13.01
N THR A 555 -5.08 43.69 12.41
CA THR A 555 -4.19 44.76 12.89
C THR A 555 -4.85 45.57 14.00
N VAL A 556 -4.04 45.99 14.97
CA VAL A 556 -4.46 46.83 16.10
C VAL A 556 -3.38 47.89 16.34
N ALA A 557 -3.74 49.16 16.24
CA ALA A 557 -2.87 50.27 16.62
C ALA A 557 -2.95 50.51 18.13
N VAL A 558 -1.81 50.42 18.82
CA VAL A 558 -1.71 50.76 20.24
C VAL A 558 -1.20 52.19 20.36
N VAL A 559 -2.04 53.08 20.90
CA VAL A 559 -1.74 54.52 21.00
C VAL A 559 -1.59 54.95 22.44
N LEU A 560 -0.70 55.91 22.70
CA LEU A 560 -0.57 56.50 24.03
C LEU A 560 -1.78 57.41 24.30
N ALA A 561 -2.47 57.22 25.43
CA ALA A 561 -3.51 58.15 25.85
C ALA A 561 -2.92 59.54 26.12
N ALA A 562 -3.49 60.59 25.54
CA ALA A 562 -3.01 61.94 25.74
C ALA A 562 -3.19 62.39 27.21
N ALA A 563 -2.10 62.87 27.82
CA ALA A 563 -2.15 63.43 29.16
C ALA A 563 -2.76 64.84 29.14
N SER A 564 -3.62 65.14 30.11
CA SER A 564 -4.17 66.48 30.32
C SER A 564 -4.29 66.80 31.80
N LEU A 565 -4.19 68.09 32.15
CA LEU A 565 -4.21 68.58 33.52
C LEU A 565 -5.24 69.69 33.66
N LYS A 566 -5.97 69.70 34.77
CA LYS A 566 -6.92 70.73 35.14
C LYS A 566 -6.88 70.99 36.64
N ALA A 567 -6.44 72.18 37.01
CA ALA A 567 -6.34 72.66 38.39
C ALA A 567 -6.69 74.16 38.43
N PRO A 568 -6.94 74.75 39.62
CA PRO A 568 -7.07 76.19 39.76
C PRO A 568 -5.79 76.91 39.27
N PRO A 569 -5.90 77.97 38.45
CA PRO A 569 -4.72 78.69 37.95
C PRO A 569 -3.98 79.47 39.05
N ARG A 570 -4.62 79.65 40.22
CA ARG A 570 -4.08 80.34 41.39
C ARG A 570 -4.40 79.54 42.63
N VAL A 571 -3.39 79.25 43.43
CA VAL A 571 -3.53 78.51 44.70
C VAL A 571 -2.85 79.28 45.83
N ARG A 572 -3.32 79.07 47.06
CA ARG A 572 -2.75 79.75 48.24
C ARG A 572 -1.53 78.99 48.73
N ALA A 573 -0.44 79.70 49.01
CA ALA A 573 0.80 79.11 49.53
C ALA A 573 0.54 78.21 50.76
N GLY A 574 1.16 77.03 50.79
CA GLY A 574 1.04 76.04 51.88
C GLY A 574 -0.31 75.34 51.99
N THR A 575 -1.23 75.50 51.03
CA THR A 575 -2.55 74.82 51.04
C THR A 575 -2.60 73.65 50.06
N ARG A 576 -3.48 72.67 50.31
CA ARG A 576 -3.75 71.59 49.35
C ARG A 576 -4.76 72.03 48.29
N PHE A 577 -4.58 71.56 47.06
CA PHE A 577 -5.49 71.77 45.94
C PHE A 577 -5.68 70.49 45.13
N ASP A 578 -6.83 70.39 44.46
CA ASP A 578 -7.20 69.23 43.66
C ASP A 578 -6.74 69.40 42.21
N VAL A 579 -6.16 68.34 41.66
CA VAL A 579 -5.72 68.23 40.29
C VAL A 579 -6.53 67.14 39.60
N ARG A 580 -7.37 67.52 38.65
CA ARG A 580 -7.98 66.56 37.72
C ARG A 580 -7.02 66.34 36.56
N TRP A 581 -6.87 65.09 36.17
CA TRP A 581 -5.99 64.70 35.08
C TRP A 581 -6.60 63.57 34.25
N THR A 582 -6.17 63.50 32.99
CA THR A 582 -6.28 62.32 32.11
C THR A 582 -4.88 61.96 31.65
N GLY A 583 -4.66 60.73 31.18
CA GLY A 583 -3.36 60.29 30.71
C GLY A 583 -3.25 58.77 30.67
N PRO A 584 -2.08 58.23 30.35
CA PRO A 584 -1.86 56.80 30.23
C PRO A 584 -2.01 56.04 31.56
N ASP A 585 -1.83 56.72 32.70
CA ASP A 585 -1.88 56.12 34.05
C ASP A 585 -1.01 54.86 34.15
N ARG A 586 0.17 54.90 33.51
CA ARG A 586 1.10 53.79 33.53
C ARG A 586 1.59 53.61 34.96
N PRO A 587 1.80 52.36 35.44
CA PRO A 587 2.37 52.13 36.75
C PRO A 587 3.67 52.94 36.95
N GLY A 588 3.65 53.86 37.92
CA GLY A 588 4.76 54.76 38.22
C GLY A 588 4.62 56.18 37.67
N ASP A 589 3.61 56.47 36.84
CA ASP A 589 3.28 57.84 36.43
C ASP A 589 2.87 58.68 37.65
N TYR A 590 3.24 59.96 37.62
CA TYR A 590 3.01 60.85 38.76
C TYR A 590 2.73 62.29 38.33
N LEU A 591 1.99 62.99 39.19
CA LEU A 591 1.79 64.42 39.11
C LEU A 591 2.78 65.11 40.03
N ALA A 592 3.34 66.23 39.59
CA ALA A 592 4.28 67.02 40.38
C ALA A 592 3.99 68.51 40.22
N ILE A 593 4.17 69.28 41.28
CA ILE A 593 4.29 70.74 41.21
C ILE A 593 5.76 71.11 41.39
N ALA A 594 6.28 71.98 40.53
CA ALA A 594 7.67 72.41 40.56
C ALA A 594 7.77 73.89 40.21
N ALA A 595 8.82 74.58 40.66
CA ALA A 595 9.11 75.94 40.19
C ALA A 595 9.23 75.95 38.65
N ARG A 596 8.79 77.05 38.00
CA ARG A 596 8.68 77.13 36.55
C ARG A 596 9.96 76.78 35.78
N ASP A 597 11.12 77.14 36.32
CA ASP A 597 12.43 76.90 35.71
C ASP A 597 13.16 75.68 36.31
N ALA A 598 12.48 74.90 37.15
CA ALA A 598 13.04 73.72 37.79
C ALA A 598 13.34 72.63 36.77
N GLY A 599 14.42 71.87 37.01
CA GLY A 599 14.80 70.74 36.17
C GLY A 599 13.68 69.68 36.04
N PRO A 600 13.71 68.81 35.02
CA PRO A 600 12.62 67.87 34.74
C PRO A 600 12.27 66.90 35.89
N ARG A 601 13.22 66.65 36.80
CA ARG A 601 13.05 65.77 37.97
C ARG A 601 12.89 66.51 39.30
N GLU A 602 12.95 67.84 39.28
CA GLU A 602 12.76 68.66 40.47
C GLU A 602 11.27 68.90 40.69
N HIS A 603 10.81 68.74 41.93
CA HIS A 603 9.44 68.99 42.34
C HIS A 603 9.37 69.34 43.82
N ASP A 604 8.43 70.19 44.19
CA ASP A 604 8.15 70.59 45.57
C ASP A 604 7.22 69.59 46.26
N ASP A 605 6.16 69.16 45.57
CA ASP A 605 5.26 68.10 46.00
C ASP A 605 4.85 67.24 44.81
N TRP A 606 4.53 65.98 45.06
CA TRP A 606 4.16 65.03 44.01
C TRP A 606 3.26 63.91 44.54
N CYS A 607 2.53 63.27 43.64
CA CYS A 607 1.74 62.08 43.94
C CYS A 607 1.61 61.18 42.71
N PHE A 608 1.56 59.86 42.92
CA PHE A 608 1.30 58.93 41.82
C PHE A 608 -0.10 59.14 41.24
N THR A 609 -0.24 58.96 39.92
CA THR A 609 -1.53 58.99 39.25
C THR A 609 -2.47 57.89 39.76
N SER A 610 -1.92 56.77 40.26
CA SER A 610 -2.67 55.71 40.94
C SER A 610 -3.47 56.16 42.18
N ALA A 611 -3.22 57.38 42.70
CA ALA A 611 -4.05 57.99 43.74
C ALA A 611 -5.45 58.41 43.24
N GLY A 612 -5.69 58.36 41.92
CA GLY A 612 -6.95 58.70 41.28
C GLY A 612 -7.01 60.12 40.74
N SER A 613 -8.09 60.42 40.00
CA SER A 613 -8.38 61.74 39.45
C SER A 613 -9.74 62.20 40.00
N PRO A 614 -9.81 63.26 40.84
CA PRO A 614 -8.73 64.19 41.17
C PRO A 614 -7.71 63.63 42.18
N ALA A 615 -6.45 64.07 42.05
CA ALA A 615 -5.38 63.87 43.03
C ALA A 615 -5.13 65.15 43.84
N SER A 616 -4.58 65.05 45.05
CA SER A 616 -4.35 66.19 45.96
C SER A 616 -2.87 66.50 46.11
N LEU A 617 -2.45 67.70 45.70
CA LEU A 617 -1.10 68.23 45.88
C LEU A 617 -1.09 69.42 46.84
N ALA A 618 0.05 69.65 47.50
CA ALA A 618 0.31 70.82 48.30
C ALA A 618 0.96 71.92 47.46
N ALA A 619 0.41 73.14 47.55
CA ALA A 619 1.06 74.33 47.03
C ALA A 619 2.32 74.63 47.86
N PRO A 620 3.44 74.97 47.21
CA PRO A 620 4.66 75.43 47.89
C PRO A 620 4.41 76.59 48.86
N PHE A 621 5.29 76.75 49.86
CA PHE A 621 5.20 77.85 50.81
C PHE A 621 5.72 79.18 50.25
N GLU A 622 6.60 79.12 49.24
CA GLU A 622 7.09 80.29 48.55
C GLU A 622 6.10 80.73 47.46
N THR A 623 5.84 82.03 47.39
CA THR A 623 4.98 82.61 46.36
C THR A 623 5.75 82.75 45.05
N GLY A 624 5.12 82.46 43.92
CA GLY A 624 5.78 82.55 42.61
C GLY A 624 5.03 81.83 41.50
N ASP A 625 5.70 81.74 40.34
CA ASP A 625 5.23 80.98 39.18
C ASP A 625 5.73 79.53 39.26
N TYR A 626 4.79 78.59 39.28
CA TYR A 626 5.02 77.16 39.31
C TYR A 626 4.41 76.48 38.08
N GLU A 627 4.80 75.23 37.86
CA GLU A 627 4.29 74.37 36.82
C GLU A 627 3.81 73.05 37.44
N LEU A 628 2.57 72.70 37.14
CA LEU A 628 2.01 71.38 37.40
C LEU A 628 2.33 70.47 36.21
N ARG A 629 2.92 69.31 36.48
CA ARG A 629 3.44 68.38 35.47
C ARG A 629 2.78 67.01 35.65
N TYR A 630 2.41 66.39 34.54
CA TYR A 630 2.16 64.94 34.45
C TYR A 630 3.45 64.32 33.93
N VAL A 631 4.05 63.42 34.70
CA VAL A 631 5.35 62.83 34.37
C VAL A 631 5.20 61.32 34.20
N SER A 632 5.73 60.81 33.10
CA SER A 632 5.83 59.39 32.80
C SER A 632 6.80 58.72 33.77
N GLY A 633 6.36 57.67 34.45
CA GLY A 633 7.20 56.88 35.35
C GLY A 633 8.28 56.08 34.62
N ALA A 634 8.06 55.74 33.35
CA ALA A 634 8.95 54.87 32.57
C ALA A 634 10.23 55.57 32.10
N ASP A 635 10.11 56.79 31.57
CA ASP A 635 11.21 57.54 30.95
C ASP A 635 11.43 58.94 31.56
N GLN A 636 10.61 59.32 32.55
CA GLN A 636 10.66 60.60 33.25
C GLN A 636 10.34 61.80 32.34
N GLN A 637 9.65 61.57 31.22
CA GLN A 637 9.20 62.63 30.32
C GLN A 637 7.94 63.33 30.87
N VAL A 638 7.90 64.66 30.77
CA VAL A 638 6.68 65.44 31.06
C VAL A 638 5.70 65.27 29.89
N LEU A 639 4.58 64.60 30.13
CA LEU A 639 3.54 64.33 29.12
C LEU A 639 2.51 65.46 29.01
N ALA A 640 2.30 66.21 30.09
CA ALA A 640 1.46 67.41 30.12
C ALA A 640 1.98 68.39 31.16
N ALA A 641 1.85 69.69 30.89
CA ALA A 641 2.23 70.75 31.82
C ALA A 641 1.14 71.84 31.88
N LEU A 642 0.95 72.43 33.06
CA LEU A 642 -0.03 73.49 33.30
C LEU A 642 0.58 74.54 34.25
N PRO A 643 0.69 75.82 33.85
CA PRO A 643 1.20 76.87 34.74
C PRO A 643 0.23 77.16 35.90
N ILE A 644 0.77 77.35 37.10
CA ILE A 644 0.03 77.69 38.33
C ILE A 644 0.76 78.81 39.09
N GLU A 645 0.02 79.83 39.50
CA GLU A 645 0.53 80.93 40.34
C GLU A 645 0.25 80.64 41.82
N VAL A 646 1.29 80.65 42.66
CA VAL A 646 1.21 80.47 44.12
C VAL A 646 1.32 81.83 44.81
N ARG A 647 0.35 82.19 45.64
CA ARG A 647 0.25 83.51 46.28
C ARG A 647 -0.23 83.49 47.73
#